data_AF-A0A8J3DM55-F1
#
_entry.id   AF-A0A8J3DM55-F1
#
_cell.length_a   1.000
_cell.length_b   1.000
_cell.length_c   1.000
_cell.angle_alpha   90.00
_cell.angle_beta   90.00
_cell.angle_gamma   90.00
#
_symmetry.space_group_name_H-M   'P 1'
#
loop_
_entity.id
_entity.type
_entity.pdbx_description
1 polymer ?
#
loop_
_entity_poly.entity_id
_entity_poly.type
_entity_poly.pdbx_seq_one_letter_code
_entity_poly.pdbx_strand_id
1 'polypeptide(L)'
;MEKIDILREQQSDALPERFLRWFAGRGWQPRAHQLDLLSRTQAERSVLLIAPTGAGKTLAGFLPSLTALSVRKKRKPGEAHRGVHTIYISPLKALAVDIERNLATPVDEMGLDISIETRTGDTPSHKRQRQRNAPPDILLTTPEQLALLIASPEADRFFAGLKHVVLDELHSLVTSKRGHLLSLGLARLRRFSPDMLCIGLSATVAQPDDLRRWLVAQHPEPGFMADLIQVAGGAAPDITILESEERVPWAGHSSRYAIADIYAAIKQHKTAIVFVNTRSQAEVLFRELWSANEDNLPIALHHGSLDVGQRRRVEQAMQRNELRAIIATSTLDLGIDWGDVDLVLHVGAPKGASRLAQRIGRANHRMDEPSRAILVPANRFEVLECRAALEANYLGAQDTPPLIEGALDVLAQHVWGTACAGPFDPVALHDEIRRAEPYARLPWETFERVVDFVATGGYALRSYERYARIKPMKDGLWRLTHPRFAQQYRLNVGTIIEAPMLNVRMVRSGRSAGGMSLGKIEEDFLETLTPGDTFLFAGRIIRFEGIRESECYVSNAPGSDPRIPYYGGSKFPLSTYLAGEVRAMLADPYRWKALPNQVREWLSLQQEKSRLPRQDELMIETFQRGTRHFMVAYAFEGRLAHQTLGMLLTRRLDRAGAKPLGFVASDYALCIWALSDLGAAFANGEIDLADLFDEDMLGDDLDAWLAESWLLKRTFRACALISGLIEKRQPGKEKTGRQVTVSTDLVYDVLRRHEPDHILLQATRADAATGLLDVRRLGEMLKRIKGHLVHERLEHISPLALPVLLEIGRERVKGAAEDALLAATEEELIEEVMQS
;
A
#
# COMPACT_ATOMS: atom_id res chain seq x y z
N MET A 1 -26.41 -26.82 26.01
CA MET A 1 -27.08 -27.01 24.71
C MET A 1 -28.36 -26.19 24.64
N GLU A 2 -29.31 -26.30 25.58
CA GLU A 2 -30.57 -25.52 25.57
C GLU A 2 -30.42 -23.98 25.45
N LYS A 3 -29.44 -23.35 26.12
CA LYS A 3 -29.21 -21.89 25.96
C LYS A 3 -28.72 -21.47 24.57
N ILE A 4 -28.07 -22.37 23.83
CA ILE A 4 -27.55 -22.12 22.48
C ILE A 4 -28.68 -22.32 21.45
N ASP A 5 -29.56 -23.30 21.69
CA ASP A 5 -30.72 -23.55 20.81
C ASP A 5 -31.80 -22.47 20.96
N ILE A 6 -32.03 -21.93 22.17
CA ILE A 6 -32.94 -20.78 22.38
C ILE A 6 -32.40 -19.49 21.73
N LEU A 7 -31.07 -19.27 21.76
CA LEU A 7 -30.43 -18.15 21.04
C LEU A 7 -30.50 -18.32 19.52
N ARG A 8 -30.43 -19.55 19.00
CA ARG A 8 -30.59 -19.85 17.56
C ARG A 8 -32.03 -19.64 17.08
N GLU A 9 -33.03 -20.04 17.86
CA GLU A 9 -34.44 -19.81 17.52
C GLU A 9 -34.76 -18.30 17.54
N GLN A 10 -34.32 -17.55 18.55
CA GLN A 10 -34.49 -16.09 18.61
C GLN A 10 -33.70 -15.31 17.54
N GLN A 11 -32.56 -15.83 17.07
CA GLN A 11 -31.78 -15.21 15.98
C GLN A 11 -32.39 -15.44 14.58
N SER A 12 -33.20 -16.49 14.39
CA SER A 12 -33.89 -16.73 13.12
C SER A 12 -35.05 -15.75 12.86
N ASP A 13 -35.65 -15.19 13.93
CA ASP A 13 -36.72 -14.20 13.85
C ASP A 13 -36.25 -12.81 13.38
N ALA A 14 -34.94 -12.54 13.37
CA ALA A 14 -34.39 -11.25 12.97
C ALA A 14 -34.41 -11.01 11.44
N LEU A 15 -34.48 -12.08 10.64
CA LEU A 15 -34.36 -12.00 9.19
C LEU A 15 -35.73 -12.16 8.51
N PRO A 16 -36.15 -11.23 7.62
CA PRO A 16 -37.44 -11.34 6.95
C PRO A 16 -37.58 -12.64 6.14
N GLU A 17 -38.77 -13.23 6.12
CA GLU A 17 -39.06 -14.53 5.49
C GLU A 17 -38.56 -14.65 4.04
N ARG A 18 -38.61 -13.55 3.28
CA ARG A 18 -38.11 -13.48 1.90
C ARG A 18 -36.62 -13.83 1.80
N PHE A 19 -35.80 -13.38 2.75
CA PHE A 19 -34.37 -13.66 2.79
C PHE A 19 -34.11 -15.11 3.19
N LEU A 20 -34.85 -15.63 4.18
CA LEU A 20 -34.77 -17.04 4.59
C LEU A 20 -35.08 -17.97 3.42
N ARG A 21 -36.13 -17.68 2.63
CA ARG A 21 -36.46 -18.42 1.41
C ARG A 21 -35.36 -18.35 0.36
N TRP A 22 -34.72 -17.19 0.18
CA TRP A 22 -33.62 -17.03 -0.78
C TRP A 22 -32.38 -17.84 -0.38
N PHE A 23 -31.99 -17.81 0.89
CA PHE A 23 -30.91 -18.68 1.41
C PHE A 23 -31.24 -20.15 1.19
N ALA A 24 -32.43 -20.60 1.61
CA ALA A 24 -32.86 -21.98 1.46
C ALA A 24 -32.92 -22.44 -0.02
N GLY A 25 -33.37 -21.57 -0.93
CA GLY A 25 -33.43 -21.84 -2.38
C GLY A 25 -32.06 -22.08 -3.02
N ARG A 26 -30.98 -21.58 -2.40
CA ARG A 26 -29.58 -21.83 -2.79
C ARG A 26 -28.95 -23.00 -2.03
N GLY A 27 -29.72 -23.70 -1.19
CA GLY A 27 -29.20 -24.72 -0.27
C GLY A 27 -28.31 -24.13 0.83
N TRP A 28 -28.42 -22.83 1.11
CA TRP A 28 -27.62 -22.11 2.09
C TRP A 28 -28.40 -21.88 3.38
N GLN A 29 -27.67 -21.65 4.47
CA GLN A 29 -28.22 -21.10 5.72
C GLN A 29 -27.48 -19.80 6.05
N PRO A 30 -28.16 -18.78 6.60
CA PRO A 30 -27.49 -17.58 7.07
C PRO A 30 -26.49 -17.94 8.17
N ARG A 31 -25.27 -17.40 8.08
CA ARG A 31 -24.21 -17.68 9.04
C ARG A 31 -24.45 -16.91 10.35
N ALA A 32 -23.98 -17.45 11.47
CA ALA A 32 -24.19 -16.86 12.81
C ALA A 32 -23.72 -15.41 12.90
N HIS A 33 -22.56 -15.07 12.33
CA HIS A 33 -22.05 -13.70 12.31
C HIS A 33 -22.85 -12.74 11.42
N GLN A 34 -23.55 -13.25 10.40
CA GLN A 34 -24.44 -12.44 9.57
C GLN A 34 -25.68 -12.01 10.38
N LEU A 35 -26.23 -12.94 11.18
CA LEU A 35 -27.36 -12.68 12.07
C LEU A 35 -26.97 -11.81 13.27
N ASP A 36 -25.80 -12.04 13.87
CA ASP A 36 -25.29 -11.21 14.98
C ASP A 36 -25.06 -9.76 14.53
N LEU A 37 -24.45 -9.55 13.36
CA LEU A 37 -24.27 -8.20 12.79
C LEU A 37 -25.62 -7.51 12.56
N LEU A 38 -26.61 -8.22 12.01
CA LEU A 38 -27.97 -7.71 11.84
C LEU A 38 -28.60 -7.32 13.19
N SER A 39 -28.50 -8.17 14.21
CA SER A 39 -29.06 -7.91 15.53
C SER A 39 -28.44 -6.68 16.20
N ARG A 40 -27.10 -6.54 16.16
CA ARG A 40 -26.41 -5.39 16.76
C ARG A 40 -26.72 -4.07 16.06
N THR A 41 -26.84 -4.10 14.73
CA THR A 41 -27.22 -2.90 13.96
C THR A 41 -28.69 -2.53 14.17
N GLN A 42 -29.59 -3.50 14.35
CA GLN A 42 -30.98 -3.24 14.79
C GLN A 42 -31.05 -2.66 16.21
N ALA A 43 -30.08 -2.97 17.07
CA ALA A 43 -29.90 -2.35 18.38
C ALA A 43 -29.16 -0.99 18.32
N GLU A 44 -29.06 -0.37 17.14
CA GLU A 44 -28.46 0.93 16.88
C GLU A 44 -26.96 1.02 17.22
N ARG A 45 -26.22 -0.08 17.03
CA ARG A 45 -24.77 -0.13 17.29
C ARG A 45 -23.97 -0.25 16.00
N SER A 46 -22.90 0.54 15.91
CA SER A 46 -21.86 0.36 14.90
C SER A 46 -21.04 -0.90 15.21
N VAL A 47 -20.57 -1.61 14.18
CA VAL A 47 -19.97 -2.94 14.33
C VAL A 47 -18.68 -3.06 13.51
N LEU A 48 -17.63 -3.62 14.10
CA LEU A 48 -16.48 -4.17 13.40
C LEU A 48 -16.65 -5.69 13.27
N LEU A 49 -16.72 -6.19 12.04
CA LEU A 49 -16.69 -7.62 11.73
C LEU A 49 -15.28 -8.02 11.26
N ILE A 50 -14.62 -8.85 12.07
CA ILE A 50 -13.37 -9.53 11.70
C ILE A 50 -13.71 -10.98 11.37
N ALA A 51 -13.56 -11.35 10.11
CA ALA A 51 -13.83 -12.71 9.65
C ALA A 51 -12.91 -13.08 8.47
N PRO A 52 -12.57 -14.35 8.25
CA PRO A 52 -11.68 -14.76 7.16
C PRO A 52 -12.26 -14.44 5.76
N THR A 53 -11.44 -14.52 4.73
CA THR A 53 -11.90 -14.51 3.32
C THR A 53 -12.86 -15.69 3.08
N GLY A 54 -13.80 -15.56 2.13
CA GLY A 54 -14.84 -16.59 1.94
C GLY A 54 -15.90 -16.69 3.05
N ALA A 55 -15.76 -15.97 4.18
CA ALA A 55 -16.74 -15.97 5.28
C ALA A 55 -18.06 -15.24 4.97
N GLY A 56 -18.23 -14.68 3.76
CA GLY A 56 -19.45 -13.96 3.37
C GLY A 56 -19.58 -12.61 4.08
N LYS A 57 -18.44 -11.94 4.36
CA LYS A 57 -18.35 -10.62 5.02
C LYS A 57 -19.17 -9.55 4.29
N THR A 58 -19.07 -9.51 2.96
CA THR A 58 -19.79 -8.52 2.15
C THR A 58 -21.29 -8.62 2.37
N LEU A 59 -21.87 -9.82 2.23
CA LEU A 59 -23.30 -10.02 2.47
C LEU A 59 -23.67 -9.70 3.92
N ALA A 60 -22.81 -10.04 4.90
CA ALA A 60 -23.01 -9.66 6.30
C ALA A 60 -23.13 -8.15 6.47
N GLY A 61 -22.23 -7.37 5.87
CA GLY A 61 -22.23 -5.91 5.96
C GLY A 61 -23.43 -5.23 5.28
N PHE A 62 -23.98 -5.85 4.23
CA PHE A 62 -25.16 -5.31 3.54
C PHE A 62 -26.50 -5.81 4.08
N LEU A 63 -26.53 -6.91 4.84
CA LEU A 63 -27.77 -7.48 5.37
C LEU A 63 -28.62 -6.47 6.16
N PRO A 64 -28.07 -5.61 7.04
CA PRO A 64 -28.84 -4.55 7.71
C PRO A 64 -29.48 -3.57 6.74
N SER A 65 -28.76 -3.22 5.67
CA SER A 65 -29.27 -2.29 4.65
C SER A 65 -30.36 -2.91 3.80
N LEU A 66 -30.15 -4.15 3.32
CA LEU A 66 -31.11 -4.85 2.48
C LEU A 66 -32.42 -5.13 3.25
N THR A 67 -32.32 -5.55 4.50
CA THR A 67 -33.50 -5.80 5.35
C THR A 67 -34.28 -4.51 5.63
N ALA A 68 -33.61 -3.42 6.03
CA ALA A 68 -34.24 -2.13 6.26
C ALA A 68 -34.89 -1.55 4.99
N LEU A 69 -34.26 -1.69 3.83
CA LEU A 69 -34.80 -1.22 2.56
C LEU A 69 -35.94 -2.10 2.04
N SER A 70 -35.94 -3.41 2.33
CA SER A 70 -36.98 -4.34 1.86
C SER A 70 -38.39 -4.05 2.38
N VAL A 71 -38.48 -3.45 3.57
CA VAL A 71 -39.76 -3.07 4.21
C VAL A 71 -40.16 -1.62 3.90
N ARG A 72 -39.33 -0.90 3.14
CA ARG A 72 -39.54 0.51 2.82
C ARG A 72 -40.69 0.66 1.83
N LYS A 73 -41.68 1.51 2.15
CA LYS A 73 -42.79 1.80 1.23
C LYS A 73 -42.28 2.42 -0.07
N LYS A 74 -42.77 1.91 -1.21
CA LYS A 74 -42.51 2.47 -2.54
C LYS A 74 -42.84 3.95 -2.57
N ARG A 75 -41.97 4.73 -3.22
CA ARG A 75 -42.18 6.16 -3.43
C ARG A 75 -43.38 6.37 -4.35
N LYS A 76 -44.28 7.29 -3.99
CA LYS A 76 -45.39 7.67 -4.87
C LYS A 76 -44.93 8.64 -5.97
N PRO A 77 -45.55 8.63 -7.17
CA PRO A 77 -45.28 9.63 -8.18
C PRO A 77 -45.47 11.06 -7.63
N GLY A 78 -44.48 11.95 -7.85
CA GLY A 78 -44.50 13.33 -7.34
C GLY A 78 -43.82 13.54 -5.98
N GLU A 79 -43.50 12.49 -5.22
CA GLU A 79 -42.70 12.64 -3.99
C GLU A 79 -41.22 12.95 -4.32
N ALA A 80 -40.60 13.82 -3.52
CA ALA A 80 -39.18 14.11 -3.62
C ALA A 80 -38.35 12.81 -3.52
N HIS A 81 -37.26 12.74 -4.28
CA HIS A 81 -36.31 11.63 -4.13
C HIS A 81 -35.75 11.66 -2.71
N ARG A 82 -35.66 10.48 -2.10
CA ARG A 82 -35.07 10.31 -0.78
C ARG A 82 -33.55 10.44 -0.91
N GLY A 83 -32.89 10.84 0.17
CA GLY A 83 -31.43 10.79 0.26
C GLY A 83 -30.93 9.34 0.21
N VAL A 84 -29.62 9.18 0.02
CA VAL A 84 -28.94 7.87 0.05
C VAL A 84 -29.19 7.21 1.40
N HIS A 85 -29.52 5.92 1.42
CA HIS A 85 -29.72 5.16 2.64
C HIS A 85 -28.42 4.50 3.12
N THR A 86 -27.64 3.95 2.19
CA THR A 86 -26.40 3.24 2.50
C THR A 86 -25.26 3.71 1.61
N ILE A 87 -24.09 3.97 2.20
CA ILE A 87 -22.87 4.22 1.45
C ILE A 87 -21.93 3.04 1.68
N TYR A 88 -21.39 2.50 0.59
CA TYR A 88 -20.28 1.57 0.62
C TYR A 88 -19.01 2.29 0.18
N ILE A 89 -17.96 2.21 0.99
CA ILE A 89 -16.69 2.89 0.72
C ILE A 89 -15.62 1.83 0.51
N SER A 90 -15.07 1.84 -0.71
CA SER A 90 -14.02 0.91 -1.12
C SER A 90 -12.65 1.59 -1.13
N PRO A 91 -11.56 0.88 -0.74
CA PRO A 91 -10.22 1.33 -1.03
C PRO A 91 -9.92 1.34 -2.54
N LEU A 92 -10.55 0.49 -3.34
CA LEU A 92 -10.27 0.34 -4.77
C LEU A 92 -11.49 0.59 -5.65
N LYS A 93 -11.30 1.29 -6.78
CA LYS A 93 -12.37 1.52 -7.76
C LYS A 93 -12.94 0.22 -8.32
N ALA A 94 -12.07 -0.74 -8.63
CA ALA A 94 -12.46 -2.02 -9.23
C ALA A 94 -13.35 -2.84 -8.28
N LEU A 95 -13.04 -2.82 -6.98
CA LEU A 95 -13.85 -3.45 -5.95
C LEU A 95 -15.26 -2.85 -5.86
N ALA A 96 -15.43 -1.54 -6.05
CA ALA A 96 -16.77 -0.94 -6.03
C ALA A 96 -17.67 -1.47 -7.17
N VAL A 97 -17.10 -1.75 -8.35
CA VAL A 97 -17.84 -2.34 -9.49
C VAL A 97 -18.16 -3.80 -9.23
N ASP A 98 -17.23 -4.55 -8.64
CA ASP A 98 -17.43 -5.95 -8.29
C ASP A 98 -18.55 -6.13 -7.27
N ILE A 99 -18.55 -5.31 -6.22
CA ILE A 99 -19.57 -5.34 -5.17
C ILE A 99 -20.94 -4.89 -5.71
N GLU A 100 -21.00 -3.93 -6.64
CA GLU A 100 -22.26 -3.55 -7.32
C GLU A 100 -22.89 -4.79 -7.98
N ARG A 101 -22.10 -5.57 -8.73
CA ARG A 101 -22.58 -6.81 -9.37
C ARG A 101 -22.98 -7.87 -8.34
N ASN A 102 -22.12 -8.15 -7.36
CA ASN A 102 -22.35 -9.21 -6.37
C ASN A 102 -23.54 -8.90 -5.45
N LEU A 103 -23.85 -7.61 -5.24
CA LEU A 103 -25.01 -7.16 -4.48
C LEU A 103 -26.29 -7.07 -5.34
N ALA A 104 -26.18 -6.83 -6.65
CA ALA A 104 -27.32 -6.84 -7.55
C ALA A 104 -27.97 -8.23 -7.65
N THR A 105 -27.17 -9.30 -7.70
CA THR A 105 -27.69 -10.69 -7.77
C THR A 105 -28.70 -11.04 -6.67
N PRO A 106 -28.40 -10.90 -5.36
CA PRO A 106 -29.39 -11.18 -4.32
C PRO A 106 -30.60 -10.23 -4.38
N VAL A 107 -30.41 -8.97 -4.77
CA VAL A 107 -31.52 -8.00 -4.92
C VAL A 107 -32.49 -8.41 -6.02
N ASP A 108 -31.97 -8.80 -7.18
CA ASP A 108 -32.77 -9.22 -8.33
C ASP A 108 -33.47 -10.56 -8.06
N GLU A 109 -32.76 -11.55 -7.49
CA GLU A 109 -33.33 -12.87 -7.17
C GLU A 109 -34.42 -12.79 -6.09
N MET A 110 -34.29 -11.89 -5.13
CA MET A 110 -35.33 -11.63 -4.12
C MET A 110 -36.43 -10.68 -4.61
N GLY A 111 -36.31 -10.09 -5.80
CA GLY A 111 -37.25 -9.10 -6.33
C GLY A 111 -37.40 -7.88 -5.42
N LEU A 112 -36.28 -7.38 -4.88
CA LEU A 112 -36.25 -6.19 -4.02
C LEU A 112 -36.24 -4.91 -4.87
N ASP A 113 -37.09 -3.94 -4.53
CA ASP A 113 -37.14 -2.63 -5.21
C ASP A 113 -36.06 -1.70 -4.61
N ILE A 114 -34.79 -2.06 -4.83
CA ILE A 114 -33.61 -1.39 -4.27
C ILE A 114 -32.71 -0.93 -5.40
N SER A 115 -32.42 0.36 -5.45
CA SER A 115 -31.49 0.92 -6.43
C SER A 115 -30.04 0.92 -5.89
N ILE A 116 -29.14 0.28 -6.64
CA ILE A 116 -27.72 0.16 -6.30
C ILE A 116 -26.91 0.78 -7.42
N GLU A 117 -26.01 1.71 -7.10
CA GLU A 117 -25.14 2.30 -8.13
C GLU A 117 -23.75 2.70 -7.66
N THR A 118 -22.79 2.62 -8.58
CA THR A 118 -21.44 3.17 -8.40
C THR A 118 -21.32 4.68 -8.67
N ARG A 119 -20.49 5.33 -7.86
CA ARG A 119 -20.00 6.72 -8.01
C ARG A 119 -18.49 6.76 -7.76
N THR A 120 -17.72 6.67 -8.83
CA THR A 120 -16.25 6.71 -8.85
C THR A 120 -15.76 7.84 -9.78
N GLY A 121 -14.44 8.04 -9.87
CA GLY A 121 -13.85 8.94 -10.86
C GLY A 121 -14.18 8.57 -12.31
N ASP A 122 -14.58 7.33 -12.57
CA ASP A 122 -14.85 6.81 -13.91
C ASP A 122 -16.36 6.91 -14.27
N THR A 123 -17.22 7.27 -13.31
CA THR A 123 -18.65 7.45 -13.54
C THR A 123 -18.92 8.60 -14.51
N PRO A 124 -19.62 8.39 -15.64
CA PRO A 124 -19.87 9.44 -16.64
C PRO A 124 -20.58 10.68 -16.08
N SER A 125 -20.31 11.86 -16.64
CA SER A 125 -20.85 13.15 -16.17
C SER A 125 -22.38 13.19 -16.10
N HIS A 126 -23.08 12.63 -17.09
CA HIS A 126 -24.54 12.57 -17.12
C HIS A 126 -25.11 11.72 -15.97
N LYS A 127 -24.52 10.54 -15.70
CA LYS A 127 -24.90 9.66 -14.58
C LYS A 127 -24.67 10.40 -13.26
N ARG A 128 -23.55 11.12 -13.15
CA ARG A 128 -23.22 11.92 -11.96
C ARG A 128 -24.21 13.03 -11.67
N GLN A 129 -24.70 13.72 -12.70
CA GLN A 129 -25.68 14.79 -12.59
C GLN A 129 -27.04 14.24 -12.16
N ARG A 130 -27.48 13.13 -12.75
CA ARG A 130 -28.72 12.46 -12.35
C ARG A 130 -28.67 12.02 -10.89
N GLN A 131 -27.58 11.37 -10.45
CA GLN A 131 -27.41 10.92 -9.05
C GLN A 131 -27.56 12.07 -8.04
N ARG A 132 -27.11 13.30 -8.35
CA ARG A 132 -27.28 14.46 -7.44
C ARG A 132 -28.74 14.82 -7.17
N ASN A 133 -29.62 14.55 -8.12
CA ASN A 133 -31.05 14.88 -8.04
C ASN A 133 -31.92 13.68 -7.66
N ALA A 134 -31.49 12.48 -8.03
CA ALA A 134 -32.12 11.21 -7.75
C ALA A 134 -31.03 10.23 -7.26
N PRO A 135 -30.66 10.29 -5.96
CA PRO A 135 -29.67 9.39 -5.40
C PRO A 135 -30.19 7.94 -5.40
N PRO A 136 -29.30 6.94 -5.56
CA PRO A 136 -29.68 5.54 -5.35
C PRO A 136 -29.89 5.26 -3.85
N ASP A 137 -30.56 4.15 -3.52
CA ASP A 137 -30.69 3.69 -2.14
C ASP A 137 -29.33 3.29 -1.56
N ILE A 138 -28.52 2.58 -2.36
CA ILE A 138 -27.16 2.17 -2.02
C ILE A 138 -26.15 2.79 -3.00
N LEU A 139 -25.22 3.58 -2.48
CA LEU A 139 -24.17 4.23 -3.25
C LEU A 139 -22.80 3.59 -2.97
N LEU A 140 -22.17 3.01 -3.99
CA LEU A 140 -20.81 2.47 -3.88
C LEU A 140 -19.80 3.51 -4.37
N THR A 141 -18.87 3.92 -3.51
CA THR A 141 -18.00 5.06 -3.78
C THR A 141 -16.59 4.90 -3.21
N THR A 142 -15.75 5.93 -3.40
CA THR A 142 -14.39 6.00 -2.87
C THR A 142 -14.26 7.21 -1.93
N PRO A 143 -13.25 7.25 -1.04
CA PRO A 143 -13.01 8.40 -0.15
C PRO A 143 -12.98 9.75 -0.87
N GLU A 144 -12.35 9.82 -2.06
CA GLU A 144 -12.22 11.05 -2.83
C GLU A 144 -13.56 11.51 -3.42
N GLN A 145 -14.41 10.57 -3.85
CA GLN A 145 -15.76 10.90 -4.32
C GLN A 145 -16.67 11.31 -3.17
N LEU A 146 -16.52 10.70 -1.98
CA LEU A 146 -17.20 11.18 -0.78
C LEU A 146 -16.81 12.63 -0.47
N ALA A 147 -15.51 12.95 -0.49
CA ALA A 147 -15.01 14.32 -0.28
C ALA A 147 -15.59 15.34 -1.28
N LEU A 148 -15.89 14.94 -2.52
CA LEU A 148 -16.59 15.77 -3.50
C LEU A 148 -18.08 15.94 -3.19
N LEU A 149 -18.75 14.88 -2.72
CA LEU A 149 -20.18 14.90 -2.41
C LEU A 149 -20.47 15.74 -1.18
N ILE A 150 -19.66 15.62 -0.11
CA ILE A 150 -19.83 16.43 1.10
C ILE A 150 -19.45 17.91 0.90
N ALA A 151 -18.61 18.20 -0.09
CA ALA A 151 -18.22 19.56 -0.48
C ALA A 151 -19.21 20.23 -1.46
N SER A 152 -20.39 19.64 -1.67
CA SER A 152 -21.46 20.19 -2.50
C SER A 152 -22.52 20.91 -1.64
N PRO A 153 -23.11 22.01 -2.11
CA PRO A 153 -24.19 22.70 -1.40
C PRO A 153 -25.44 21.84 -1.16
N GLU A 154 -25.60 20.74 -1.91
CA GLU A 154 -26.74 19.83 -1.78
C GLU A 154 -26.47 18.64 -0.84
N ALA A 155 -25.32 18.61 -0.16
CA ALA A 155 -24.88 17.50 0.69
C ALA A 155 -25.90 17.17 1.79
N ASP A 156 -26.45 18.17 2.48
CA ASP A 156 -27.45 17.98 3.54
C ASP A 156 -28.65 17.17 3.01
N ARG A 157 -29.21 17.55 1.86
CA ARG A 157 -30.33 16.84 1.24
C ARG A 157 -29.92 15.45 0.75
N PHE A 158 -28.73 15.34 0.17
CA PHE A 158 -28.25 14.09 -0.42
C PHE A 158 -28.05 13.00 0.63
N PHE A 159 -27.57 13.38 1.82
CA PHE A 159 -27.26 12.46 2.92
C PHE A 159 -28.32 12.40 4.02
N ALA A 160 -29.35 13.24 4.03
CA ALA A 160 -30.38 13.26 5.09
C ALA A 160 -31.05 11.90 5.42
N GLY A 161 -31.01 10.93 4.49
CA GLY A 161 -31.56 9.58 4.68
C GLY A 161 -30.54 8.52 5.09
N LEU A 162 -29.27 8.89 5.32
CA LEU A 162 -28.18 7.95 5.52
C LEU A 162 -28.33 7.22 6.85
N LYS A 163 -28.35 5.89 6.78
CA LYS A 163 -28.43 5.01 7.97
C LYS A 163 -27.21 4.13 8.13
N HIS A 164 -26.60 3.66 7.04
CA HIS A 164 -25.45 2.77 7.11
C HIS A 164 -24.27 3.25 6.27
N VAL A 165 -23.07 3.18 6.83
CA VAL A 165 -21.80 3.32 6.10
C VAL A 165 -21.02 2.02 6.23
N VAL A 166 -20.89 1.29 5.11
CA VAL A 166 -20.14 0.03 5.04
C VAL A 166 -18.72 0.34 4.56
N LEU A 167 -17.74 -0.07 5.34
CA LEU A 167 -16.32 0.17 5.12
C LEU A 167 -15.63 -1.19 4.95
N ASP A 168 -15.29 -1.53 3.71
CA ASP A 168 -14.61 -2.79 3.43
C ASP A 168 -13.10 -2.65 3.44
N GLU A 169 -12.41 -3.74 3.78
CA GLU A 169 -10.96 -3.79 3.95
C GLU A 169 -10.45 -2.65 4.86
N LEU A 170 -11.15 -2.41 5.98
CA LEU A 170 -10.96 -1.23 6.82
C LEU A 170 -9.49 -1.03 7.27
N HIS A 171 -8.80 -2.12 7.61
CA HIS A 171 -7.38 -2.12 8.00
C HIS A 171 -6.45 -1.50 6.94
N SER A 172 -6.83 -1.52 5.66
CA SER A 172 -6.05 -0.92 4.57
C SER A 172 -6.29 0.58 4.41
N LEU A 173 -7.43 1.08 4.89
CA LEU A 173 -7.81 2.48 4.77
C LEU A 173 -7.21 3.31 5.91
N VAL A 174 -7.33 2.82 7.15
CA VAL A 174 -7.13 3.62 8.38
C VAL A 174 -5.71 4.15 8.59
N THR A 175 -4.68 3.48 8.06
CA THR A 175 -3.26 3.85 8.25
C THR A 175 -2.74 4.82 7.18
N SER A 176 -3.60 5.31 6.29
CA SER A 176 -3.20 6.13 5.14
C SER A 176 -3.82 7.53 5.18
N LYS A 177 -3.23 8.47 4.43
CA LYS A 177 -3.86 9.78 4.19
C LYS A 177 -5.26 9.69 3.58
N ARG A 178 -5.58 8.60 2.86
CA ARG A 178 -6.95 8.33 2.38
C ARG A 178 -7.89 8.02 3.54
N GLY A 179 -7.42 7.25 4.54
CA GLY A 179 -8.09 7.04 5.81
C GLY A 179 -8.32 8.34 6.57
N HIS A 180 -7.33 9.23 6.62
CA HIS A 180 -7.50 10.55 7.24
C HIS A 180 -8.62 11.38 6.57
N LEU A 181 -8.60 11.45 5.23
CA LEU A 181 -9.64 12.13 4.45
C LEU A 181 -11.03 11.52 4.69
N LEU A 182 -11.08 10.19 4.72
CA LEU A 182 -12.31 9.45 4.98
C LEU A 182 -12.83 9.69 6.39
N SER A 183 -11.96 9.67 7.41
CA SER A 183 -12.35 9.89 8.80
C SER A 183 -12.96 11.29 9.00
N LEU A 184 -12.39 12.32 8.35
CA LEU A 184 -12.98 13.67 8.30
C LEU A 184 -14.33 13.67 7.57
N GLY A 185 -14.43 12.92 6.46
CA GLY A 185 -15.69 12.72 5.75
C GLY A 185 -16.77 12.07 6.63
N LEU A 186 -16.41 11.05 7.43
CA LEU A 186 -17.33 10.41 8.38
C LEU A 186 -17.77 11.39 9.47
N ALA A 187 -16.86 12.20 10.02
CA ALA A 187 -17.22 13.24 10.99
C ALA A 187 -18.25 14.22 10.41
N ARG A 188 -18.08 14.64 9.14
CA ARG A 188 -19.05 15.48 8.42
C ARG A 188 -20.38 14.77 8.18
N LEU A 189 -20.36 13.50 7.77
CA LEU A 189 -21.59 12.72 7.55
C LEU A 189 -22.42 12.59 8.84
N ARG A 190 -21.77 12.44 10.01
CA ARG A 190 -22.48 12.40 11.31
C ARG A 190 -23.20 13.72 11.64
N ARG A 191 -22.78 14.84 11.07
CA ARG A 191 -23.53 16.11 11.16
C ARG A 191 -24.80 16.08 10.32
N PHE A 192 -24.74 15.48 9.13
CA PHE A 192 -25.91 15.34 8.25
C PHE A 192 -26.88 14.24 8.71
N SER A 193 -26.36 13.19 9.33
CA SER A 193 -27.12 12.04 9.83
C SER A 193 -26.52 11.53 11.13
N PRO A 194 -26.93 12.08 12.29
CA PRO A 194 -26.37 11.73 13.60
C PRO A 194 -26.53 10.26 13.96
N ASP A 195 -27.63 9.63 13.53
CA ASP A 195 -27.96 8.24 13.84
C ASP A 195 -27.35 7.23 12.84
N MET A 196 -26.43 7.67 11.97
CA MET A 196 -25.81 6.75 11.02
C MET A 196 -24.89 5.75 11.75
N LEU A 197 -24.96 4.49 11.34
CA LEU A 197 -24.10 3.42 11.87
C LEU A 197 -22.99 3.09 10.88
N CYS A 198 -21.80 2.85 11.41
CA CYS A 198 -20.66 2.39 10.62
C CYS A 198 -20.47 0.88 10.80
N ILE A 199 -20.27 0.18 9.68
CA ILE A 199 -20.01 -1.26 9.64
C ILE A 199 -18.63 -1.45 9.00
N GLY A 200 -17.64 -1.80 9.81
CA GLY A 200 -16.29 -2.11 9.34
C GLY A 200 -16.15 -3.60 9.04
N LEU A 201 -15.58 -3.93 7.89
CA LEU A 201 -15.25 -5.29 7.49
C LEU A 201 -13.74 -5.43 7.36
N SER A 202 -13.17 -6.43 8.02
CA SER A 202 -11.73 -6.74 7.93
C SER A 202 -11.49 -8.24 7.99
N ALA A 203 -10.38 -8.69 7.40
CA ALA A 203 -9.95 -10.09 7.46
C ALA A 203 -9.05 -10.35 8.68
N THR A 204 -8.08 -9.46 8.92
CA THR A 204 -7.02 -9.62 9.92
C THR A 204 -6.67 -8.25 10.50
N VAL A 205 -6.67 -8.10 11.83
CA VAL A 205 -6.44 -6.82 12.53
C VAL A 205 -5.71 -7.05 13.87
N ALA A 206 -4.43 -6.66 13.94
CA ALA A 206 -3.61 -6.89 15.13
C ALA A 206 -4.16 -6.20 16.39
N GLN A 207 -4.72 -4.99 16.22
CA GLN A 207 -5.32 -4.18 17.27
C GLN A 207 -6.76 -3.81 16.89
N PRO A 208 -7.76 -4.67 17.15
CA PRO A 208 -9.15 -4.42 16.77
C PRO A 208 -9.72 -3.12 17.35
N ASP A 209 -9.33 -2.76 18.57
CA ASP A 209 -9.85 -1.59 19.29
C ASP A 209 -9.54 -0.27 18.59
N ASP A 210 -8.41 -0.19 17.88
CA ASP A 210 -8.06 0.96 17.04
C ASP A 210 -9.11 1.18 15.94
N LEU A 211 -9.46 0.11 15.21
CA LEU A 211 -10.48 0.19 14.17
C LEU A 211 -11.87 0.42 14.75
N ARG A 212 -12.16 -0.15 15.94
CA ARG A 212 -13.45 0.08 16.63
C ARG A 212 -13.62 1.53 17.05
N ARG A 213 -12.56 2.20 17.53
CA ARG A 213 -12.56 3.64 17.78
C ARG A 213 -12.73 4.42 16.50
N TRP A 214 -11.95 4.11 15.47
CA TRP A 214 -11.98 4.80 14.18
C TRP A 214 -13.38 4.80 13.53
N LEU A 215 -14.15 3.73 13.70
CA LEU A 215 -15.52 3.59 13.17
C LEU A 215 -16.55 4.52 13.81
N VAL A 216 -16.33 5.01 15.02
CA VAL A 216 -17.32 5.77 15.80
C VAL A 216 -16.89 7.23 16.01
N ALA A 217 -17.84 8.09 16.39
CA ALA A 217 -17.51 9.45 16.79
C ALA A 217 -16.69 9.43 18.07
N GLN A 218 -15.59 10.19 18.09
CA GLN A 218 -14.83 10.36 19.33
C GLN A 218 -15.54 11.36 20.25
N HIS A 219 -15.45 11.07 21.55
CA HIS A 219 -15.99 11.90 22.63
C HIS A 219 -14.86 12.33 23.57
N PRO A 220 -15.05 13.41 24.35
CA PRO A 220 -14.09 13.79 25.39
C PRO A 220 -13.87 12.67 26.42
N GLU A 221 -14.90 11.87 26.68
CA GLU A 221 -14.80 10.69 27.53
C GLU A 221 -14.14 9.53 26.76
N PRO A 222 -13.10 8.90 27.34
CA PRO A 222 -12.39 7.81 26.69
C PRO A 222 -13.25 6.53 26.64
N GLY A 223 -13.03 5.71 25.60
CA GLY A 223 -13.52 4.33 25.57
C GLY A 223 -14.76 4.06 24.71
N PHE A 224 -15.35 5.07 24.05
CA PHE A 224 -16.43 4.82 23.09
C PHE A 224 -15.91 4.08 21.85
N MET A 225 -16.48 2.92 21.56
CA MET A 225 -16.02 1.99 20.53
C MET A 225 -17.20 1.29 19.86
N ALA A 226 -17.04 0.92 18.59
CA ALA A 226 -17.96 -0.01 17.93
C ALA A 226 -18.00 -1.38 18.63
N ASP A 227 -19.09 -2.12 18.46
CA ASP A 227 -19.17 -3.53 18.86
C ASP A 227 -18.22 -4.39 18.01
N LEU A 228 -17.69 -5.47 18.58
CA LEU A 228 -16.82 -6.42 17.88
C LEU A 228 -17.52 -7.75 17.64
N ILE A 229 -17.48 -8.22 16.39
CA ILE A 229 -17.78 -9.60 16.01
C ILE A 229 -16.50 -10.18 15.43
N GLN A 230 -15.97 -11.21 16.09
CA GLN A 230 -14.78 -11.92 15.61
C GLN A 230 -15.15 -13.36 15.33
N VAL A 231 -14.95 -13.78 14.08
CA VAL A 231 -15.23 -15.14 13.62
C VAL A 231 -13.91 -15.91 13.63
N ALA A 232 -13.85 -16.92 14.51
CA ALA A 232 -12.79 -17.92 14.49
C ALA A 232 -13.14 -19.03 13.48
N GLY A 233 -12.13 -19.58 12.80
CA GLY A 233 -12.28 -20.74 11.92
C GLY A 233 -12.06 -20.46 10.44
N GLY A 234 -12.31 -21.49 9.62
CA GLY A 234 -11.87 -21.60 8.23
C GLY A 234 -10.94 -22.81 8.07
N ALA A 235 -10.99 -23.50 6.93
CA ALA A 235 -10.04 -24.57 6.66
C ALA A 235 -8.60 -24.02 6.72
N ALA A 236 -7.72 -24.68 7.47
CA ALA A 236 -6.32 -24.25 7.57
C ALA A 236 -5.70 -24.22 6.16
N PRO A 237 -5.07 -23.12 5.76
CA PRO A 237 -4.51 -23.03 4.42
C PRO A 237 -3.37 -24.05 4.26
N ASP A 238 -3.31 -24.68 3.10
CA ASP A 238 -2.26 -25.59 2.72
C ASP A 238 -1.17 -24.78 2.01
N ILE A 239 -0.15 -24.39 2.76
CA ILE A 239 0.92 -23.51 2.30
C ILE A 239 2.24 -24.27 2.35
N THR A 240 2.92 -24.33 1.21
CA THR A 240 4.23 -24.95 1.08
C THR A 240 5.25 -23.94 0.56
N ILE A 241 6.53 -24.21 0.79
CA ILE A 241 7.64 -23.53 0.12
C ILE A 241 8.08 -24.44 -1.01
N LEU A 242 8.30 -23.88 -2.19
CA LEU A 242 8.72 -24.64 -3.36
C LEU A 242 10.04 -25.38 -3.08
N GLU A 243 10.01 -26.69 -3.24
CA GLU A 243 11.20 -27.54 -3.21
C GLU A 243 11.68 -27.70 -4.66
N SER A 244 12.81 -27.07 -4.99
CA SER A 244 13.45 -27.17 -6.31
C SER A 244 14.72 -28.01 -6.19
N GLU A 245 15.00 -28.81 -7.21
CA GLU A 245 16.29 -29.52 -7.33
C GLU A 245 17.43 -28.53 -7.68
N GLU A 246 17.08 -27.43 -8.35
CA GLU A 246 18.01 -26.35 -8.68
C GLU A 246 18.47 -25.59 -7.42
N ARG A 247 19.64 -24.96 -7.52
CA ARG A 247 20.19 -24.22 -6.38
C ARG A 247 19.49 -22.88 -6.17
N VAL A 248 19.02 -22.63 -4.95
CA VAL A 248 18.49 -21.31 -4.58
C VAL A 248 19.64 -20.30 -4.57
N PRO A 249 19.56 -19.19 -5.34
CA PRO A 249 20.59 -18.16 -5.39
C PRO A 249 20.91 -17.58 -4.01
N TRP A 250 22.14 -17.13 -3.79
CA TRP A 250 22.49 -16.47 -2.52
C TRP A 250 21.91 -15.05 -2.49
N ALA A 251 21.79 -14.42 -3.66
CA ALA A 251 21.32 -13.05 -3.81
C ALA A 251 20.31 -12.85 -4.97
N GLY A 252 19.81 -11.62 -5.10
CA GLY A 252 18.95 -11.23 -6.21
C GLY A 252 17.45 -11.43 -5.96
N HIS A 253 16.66 -11.05 -6.95
CA HIS A 253 15.19 -11.06 -6.89
C HIS A 253 14.57 -11.91 -8.01
N SER A 254 15.41 -12.69 -8.70
CA SER A 254 15.04 -13.49 -9.85
C SER A 254 14.65 -14.90 -9.40
N SER A 255 13.50 -15.37 -9.87
CA SER A 255 13.04 -16.75 -9.66
C SER A 255 13.32 -17.62 -10.89
N ARG A 256 14.32 -17.26 -11.72
CA ARG A 256 14.67 -18.00 -12.94
C ARG A 256 14.92 -19.49 -12.69
N TYR A 257 15.63 -19.80 -11.60
CA TYR A 257 15.95 -21.18 -11.22
C TYR A 257 14.67 -22.03 -11.04
N ALA A 258 13.54 -21.41 -10.67
CA ALA A 258 12.28 -22.08 -10.36
C ALA A 258 11.26 -22.06 -11.51
N ILE A 259 11.62 -21.57 -12.71
CA ILE A 259 10.62 -21.39 -13.80
C ILE A 259 10.00 -22.71 -14.23
N ALA A 260 10.80 -23.79 -14.33
CA ALA A 260 10.29 -25.11 -14.68
C ALA A 260 9.28 -25.63 -13.66
N ASP A 261 9.59 -25.45 -12.36
CA ASP A 261 8.74 -25.89 -11.26
C ASP A 261 7.45 -25.06 -11.14
N ILE A 262 7.55 -23.73 -11.32
CA ILE A 262 6.38 -22.83 -11.40
C ILE A 262 5.47 -23.26 -12.54
N TYR A 263 6.03 -23.53 -13.72
CA TYR A 263 5.26 -23.97 -14.88
C TYR A 263 4.60 -25.33 -14.63
N ALA A 264 5.31 -26.28 -14.01
CA ALA A 264 4.76 -27.57 -13.61
C ALA A 264 3.60 -27.43 -12.60
N ALA A 265 3.73 -26.56 -11.61
CA ALA A 265 2.66 -26.28 -10.63
C ALA A 265 1.41 -25.70 -11.31
N ILE A 266 1.57 -24.79 -12.28
CA ILE A 266 0.47 -24.24 -13.09
C ILE A 266 -0.22 -25.36 -13.90
N LYS A 267 0.52 -26.32 -14.46
CA LYS A 267 -0.05 -27.44 -15.20
C LYS A 267 -0.94 -28.34 -14.34
N GLN A 268 -0.59 -28.53 -13.08
CA GLN A 268 -1.30 -29.43 -12.16
C GLN A 268 -2.63 -28.88 -11.62
N HIS A 269 -2.87 -27.58 -11.74
CA HIS A 269 -4.04 -26.89 -11.16
C HIS A 269 -4.96 -26.35 -12.24
N LYS A 270 -6.23 -26.08 -11.96
CA LYS A 270 -7.19 -25.56 -12.95
C LYS A 270 -6.87 -24.11 -13.34
N THR A 271 -6.67 -23.27 -12.34
CA THR A 271 -6.42 -21.84 -12.51
C THR A 271 -5.57 -21.33 -11.36
N ALA A 272 -4.38 -20.82 -11.68
CA ALA A 272 -3.45 -20.26 -10.72
C ALA A 272 -3.40 -18.73 -10.75
N ILE A 273 -3.22 -18.10 -9.59
CA ILE A 273 -2.78 -16.70 -9.51
C ILE A 273 -1.33 -16.69 -9.04
N VAL A 274 -0.45 -16.06 -9.83
CA VAL A 274 0.97 -15.90 -9.52
C VAL A 274 1.21 -14.46 -9.06
N PHE A 275 1.33 -14.26 -7.75
CA PHE A 275 1.64 -12.97 -7.17
C PHE A 275 3.13 -12.67 -7.22
N VAL A 276 3.46 -11.43 -7.57
CA VAL A 276 4.81 -10.86 -7.53
C VAL A 276 4.82 -9.53 -6.80
N ASN A 277 5.97 -9.11 -6.30
CA ASN A 277 6.08 -7.89 -5.49
C ASN A 277 6.21 -6.62 -6.31
N THR A 278 6.71 -6.70 -7.55
CA THR A 278 6.94 -5.53 -8.41
C THR A 278 6.42 -5.73 -9.82
N ARG A 279 6.13 -4.62 -10.51
CA ARG A 279 5.70 -4.65 -11.92
C ARG A 279 6.80 -5.18 -12.84
N SER A 280 8.05 -4.85 -12.55
CA SER A 280 9.21 -5.38 -13.29
C SER A 280 9.33 -6.89 -13.16
N GLN A 281 9.17 -7.43 -11.94
CA GLN A 281 9.16 -8.88 -11.72
C GLN A 281 8.01 -9.57 -12.47
N ALA A 282 6.83 -8.93 -12.54
CA ALA A 282 5.69 -9.46 -13.30
C ALA A 282 6.01 -9.65 -14.79
N GLU A 283 6.59 -8.61 -15.41
CA GLU A 283 6.94 -8.60 -16.83
C GLU A 283 8.05 -9.63 -17.15
N VAL A 284 9.08 -9.69 -16.30
CA VAL A 284 10.19 -10.65 -16.44
C VAL A 284 9.70 -12.09 -16.30
N LEU A 285 8.94 -12.38 -15.24
CA LEU A 285 8.38 -13.70 -14.98
C LEU A 285 7.42 -14.14 -16.11
N PHE A 286 6.60 -13.22 -16.62
CA PHE A 286 5.72 -13.50 -17.76
C PHE A 286 6.52 -13.89 -19.00
N ARG A 287 7.61 -13.18 -19.31
CA ARG A 287 8.48 -13.51 -20.44
C ARG A 287 9.12 -14.89 -20.28
N GLU A 288 9.64 -15.20 -19.10
CA GLU A 288 10.31 -16.48 -18.81
C GLU A 288 9.34 -17.66 -18.89
N LEU A 289 8.17 -17.52 -18.27
CA LEU A 289 7.11 -18.53 -18.39
C LEU A 289 6.62 -18.65 -19.84
N TRP A 290 6.51 -17.54 -20.58
CA TRP A 290 6.13 -17.59 -21.99
C TRP A 290 7.15 -18.35 -22.84
N SER A 291 8.44 -18.18 -22.57
CA SER A 291 9.51 -18.93 -23.23
C SER A 291 9.47 -20.43 -22.88
N ALA A 292 9.09 -20.79 -21.65
CA ALA A 292 8.95 -22.18 -21.20
C ALA A 292 7.58 -22.81 -21.54
N ASN A 293 6.63 -22.07 -22.11
CA ASN A 293 5.24 -22.48 -22.30
C ASN A 293 5.04 -23.42 -23.50
N GLU A 294 5.60 -24.63 -23.42
CA GLU A 294 5.54 -25.63 -24.49
C GLU A 294 4.11 -26.09 -24.82
N ASP A 295 3.20 -26.06 -23.84
CA ASP A 295 1.81 -26.50 -23.99
C ASP A 295 0.85 -25.39 -24.46
N ASN A 296 1.36 -24.17 -24.70
CA ASN A 296 0.56 -22.99 -25.05
C ASN A 296 -0.56 -22.69 -24.05
N LEU A 297 -0.29 -22.86 -22.76
CA LEU A 297 -1.25 -22.53 -21.70
C LEU A 297 -1.65 -21.06 -21.79
N PRO A 298 -2.94 -20.71 -21.65
CA PRO A 298 -3.37 -19.31 -21.60
C PRO A 298 -2.94 -18.67 -20.27
N ILE A 299 -1.77 -18.03 -20.31
CA ILE A 299 -1.19 -17.26 -19.21
C ILE A 299 -1.35 -15.77 -19.54
N ALA A 300 -1.81 -14.98 -18.56
CA ALA A 300 -2.01 -13.55 -18.72
C ALA A 300 -1.20 -12.72 -17.73
N LEU A 301 -0.87 -11.48 -18.11
CA LEU A 301 -0.19 -10.50 -17.27
C LEU A 301 -1.19 -9.44 -16.79
N HIS A 302 -1.13 -9.06 -15.51
CA HIS A 302 -2.02 -8.06 -14.92
C HIS A 302 -1.33 -7.14 -13.89
N HIS A 303 -1.09 -5.88 -14.25
CA HIS A 303 -0.64 -4.84 -13.31
C HIS A 303 -1.11 -3.45 -13.74
N GLY A 304 -1.07 -2.48 -12.80
CA GLY A 304 -1.69 -1.16 -12.97
C GLY A 304 -1.14 -0.29 -14.12
N SER A 305 0.06 -0.58 -14.61
CA SER A 305 0.66 0.12 -15.76
C SER A 305 0.09 -0.31 -17.12
N LEU A 306 -0.61 -1.45 -17.21
CA LEU A 306 -1.19 -1.91 -18.47
C LEU A 306 -2.42 -1.09 -18.87
N ASP A 307 -2.68 -1.04 -20.17
CA ASP A 307 -3.89 -0.41 -20.72
C ASP A 307 -5.17 -0.94 -20.07
N VAL A 308 -6.14 -0.04 -19.85
CA VAL A 308 -7.41 -0.36 -19.19
C VAL A 308 -8.19 -1.41 -19.99
N GLY A 309 -8.17 -1.33 -21.32
CA GLY A 309 -8.84 -2.29 -22.19
C GLY A 309 -8.17 -3.67 -22.16
N GLN A 310 -6.85 -3.74 -21.96
CA GLN A 310 -6.15 -5.01 -21.75
C GLN A 310 -6.51 -5.62 -20.39
N ARG A 311 -6.48 -4.84 -19.31
CA ARG A 311 -6.83 -5.33 -17.97
C ARG A 311 -8.26 -5.88 -17.93
N ARG A 312 -9.24 -5.14 -18.47
CA ARG A 312 -10.64 -5.60 -18.56
C ARG A 312 -10.79 -6.90 -19.35
N ARG A 313 -10.01 -7.11 -20.41
CA ARG A 313 -10.03 -8.37 -21.18
C ARG A 313 -9.51 -9.54 -20.36
N VAL A 314 -8.42 -9.35 -19.62
CA VAL A 314 -7.89 -10.38 -18.70
C VAL A 314 -8.88 -10.69 -17.58
N GLU A 315 -9.47 -9.65 -16.98
CA GLU A 315 -10.50 -9.79 -15.93
C GLU A 315 -11.72 -10.58 -16.44
N GLN A 316 -12.18 -10.31 -17.67
CA GLN A 316 -13.30 -11.04 -18.29
C GLN A 316 -12.95 -12.49 -18.64
N ALA A 317 -11.76 -12.75 -19.18
CA ALA A 317 -11.30 -14.10 -19.50
C ALA A 317 -11.17 -14.94 -18.22
N MET A 318 -10.69 -14.34 -17.13
CA MET A 318 -10.64 -14.98 -15.81
C MET A 318 -12.03 -15.38 -15.32
N GLN A 319 -13.00 -14.47 -15.38
CA GLN A 319 -14.39 -14.73 -14.96
C GLN A 319 -15.06 -15.84 -15.76
N ARG A 320 -14.61 -16.08 -17.00
CA ARG A 320 -15.09 -17.17 -17.86
C ARG A 320 -14.31 -18.46 -17.70
N ASN A 321 -13.37 -18.52 -16.76
CA ASN A 321 -12.44 -19.64 -16.55
C ASN A 321 -11.64 -20.01 -17.83
N GLU A 322 -11.30 -19.01 -18.66
CA GLU A 322 -10.55 -19.20 -19.91
C GLU A 322 -9.02 -19.20 -19.70
N LEU A 323 -8.55 -18.86 -18.50
CA LEU A 323 -7.12 -18.69 -18.17
C LEU A 323 -6.60 -19.80 -17.26
N ARG A 324 -5.37 -20.23 -17.52
CA ARG A 324 -4.63 -21.19 -16.68
C ARG A 324 -3.81 -20.52 -15.59
N ALA A 325 -3.26 -19.36 -15.89
CA ALA A 325 -2.58 -18.56 -14.87
C ALA A 325 -2.69 -17.06 -15.14
N ILE A 326 -2.68 -16.28 -14.07
CA ILE A 326 -2.52 -14.83 -14.12
C ILE A 326 -1.34 -14.42 -13.27
N ILE A 327 -0.38 -13.72 -13.88
CA ILE A 327 0.74 -13.11 -13.18
C ILE A 327 0.35 -11.69 -12.80
N ALA A 328 0.35 -11.38 -11.51
CA ALA A 328 -0.13 -10.10 -11.03
C ALA A 328 0.67 -9.52 -9.87
N THR A 329 0.69 -8.19 -9.81
CA THR A 329 1.12 -7.46 -8.60
C THR A 329 -0.03 -7.39 -7.60
N SER A 330 0.07 -6.48 -6.61
CA SER A 330 -1.01 -6.21 -5.65
C SER A 330 -2.35 -5.71 -6.23
N THR A 331 -2.47 -5.63 -7.55
CA THR A 331 -3.73 -5.28 -8.22
C THR A 331 -4.82 -6.32 -8.00
N LEU A 332 -4.46 -7.56 -7.66
CA LEU A 332 -5.41 -8.65 -7.36
C LEU A 332 -5.43 -9.02 -5.86
N ASP A 333 -4.70 -8.30 -4.99
CA ASP A 333 -4.60 -8.63 -3.55
C ASP A 333 -5.97 -8.49 -2.83
N LEU A 334 -6.79 -7.53 -3.27
CA LEU A 334 -7.97 -7.06 -2.52
C LEU A 334 -9.30 -7.27 -3.25
N GLY A 335 -10.24 -7.82 -2.49
CA GLY A 335 -11.70 -7.70 -2.61
C GLY A 335 -12.42 -8.28 -3.83
N ILE A 336 -11.77 -8.54 -4.96
CA ILE A 336 -12.47 -9.07 -6.14
C ILE A 336 -12.59 -10.58 -6.03
N ASP A 337 -13.79 -11.10 -6.30
CA ASP A 337 -14.03 -12.53 -6.48
C ASP A 337 -13.58 -12.95 -7.89
N TRP A 338 -12.51 -13.74 -7.97
CA TRP A 338 -11.83 -14.09 -9.23
C TRP A 338 -12.26 -15.45 -9.82
N GLY A 339 -13.33 -16.05 -9.31
CA GLY A 339 -13.81 -17.36 -9.77
C GLY A 339 -13.09 -18.54 -9.11
N ASP A 340 -13.06 -19.68 -9.78
CA ASP A 340 -12.58 -20.96 -9.24
C ASP A 340 -11.04 -21.08 -9.30
N VAL A 341 -10.34 -20.17 -8.61
CA VAL A 341 -8.89 -20.26 -8.40
C VAL A 341 -8.59 -21.37 -7.42
N ASP A 342 -7.76 -22.34 -7.80
CA ASP A 342 -7.41 -23.48 -6.95
C ASP A 342 -5.94 -23.49 -6.48
N LEU A 343 -5.12 -22.54 -6.96
CA LEU A 343 -3.74 -22.33 -6.50
C LEU A 343 -3.34 -20.85 -6.47
N VAL A 344 -2.65 -20.45 -5.41
CA VAL A 344 -1.89 -19.20 -5.35
C VAL A 344 -0.39 -19.49 -5.32
N LEU A 345 0.36 -19.01 -6.31
CA LEU A 345 1.81 -18.98 -6.31
C LEU A 345 2.26 -17.60 -5.85
N HIS A 346 3.25 -17.54 -4.96
CA HIS A 346 3.82 -16.28 -4.51
C HIS A 346 5.31 -16.23 -4.82
N VAL A 347 5.68 -15.48 -5.85
CA VAL A 347 7.07 -15.34 -6.30
C VAL A 347 7.75 -14.18 -5.58
N GLY A 348 8.86 -14.50 -4.94
CA GLY A 348 9.51 -13.69 -3.92
C GLY A 348 8.83 -13.82 -2.56
N ALA A 349 9.51 -13.42 -1.49
CA ALA A 349 8.91 -13.44 -0.15
C ALA A 349 7.72 -12.45 -0.01
N PRO A 350 6.68 -12.76 0.79
CA PRO A 350 5.46 -11.95 0.91
C PRO A 350 5.63 -10.61 1.64
N LYS A 351 6.75 -10.43 2.35
CA LYS A 351 7.11 -9.24 3.15
C LYS A 351 6.15 -8.92 4.31
N GLY A 352 5.08 -9.69 4.52
CA GLY A 352 4.16 -9.56 5.67
C GLY A 352 3.12 -10.68 5.74
N ALA A 353 2.77 -11.11 6.95
CA ALA A 353 1.85 -12.22 7.21
C ALA A 353 0.40 -11.88 6.80
N SER A 354 -0.08 -10.68 7.14
CA SER A 354 -1.44 -10.22 6.77
C SER A 354 -1.62 -10.16 5.24
N ARG A 355 -0.57 -9.78 4.51
CA ARG A 355 -0.60 -9.76 3.04
C ARG A 355 -0.63 -11.16 2.47
N LEU A 356 0.17 -12.07 3.03
CA LEU A 356 0.16 -13.47 2.63
C LEU A 356 -1.24 -14.06 2.79
N ALA A 357 -1.87 -13.87 3.96
CA ALA A 357 -3.23 -14.34 4.22
C ALA A 357 -4.26 -13.77 3.22
N GLN A 358 -4.16 -12.48 2.85
CA GLN A 358 -5.03 -11.86 1.85
C GLN A 358 -4.84 -12.44 0.45
N ARG A 359 -3.60 -12.69 0.04
CA ARG A 359 -3.27 -13.28 -1.27
C ARG A 359 -3.73 -14.73 -1.36
N ILE A 360 -3.46 -15.52 -0.34
CA ILE A 360 -3.82 -16.94 -0.28
C ILE A 360 -5.33 -17.12 -0.22
N GLY A 361 -6.04 -16.24 0.49
CA GLY A 361 -7.48 -16.25 0.57
C GLY A 361 -8.20 -16.12 -0.80
N ARG A 362 -7.47 -15.88 -1.89
CA ARG A 362 -7.97 -15.89 -3.27
C ARG A 362 -8.11 -17.30 -3.86
N ALA A 363 -7.34 -18.28 -3.39
CA ALA A 363 -7.51 -19.69 -3.76
C ALA A 363 -8.61 -20.33 -2.92
N ASN A 364 -9.47 -21.14 -3.56
CA ASN A 364 -10.60 -21.84 -2.94
C ASN A 364 -11.36 -20.92 -1.99
N HIS A 365 -11.92 -19.81 -2.51
CA HIS A 365 -12.55 -18.71 -1.75
C HIS A 365 -13.88 -19.12 -1.08
N ARG A 366 -13.83 -20.21 -0.30
CA ARG A 366 -14.91 -20.83 0.46
C ARG A 366 -14.39 -21.06 1.88
N MET A 367 -15.28 -20.93 2.85
CA MET A 367 -14.91 -21.05 4.28
C MET A 367 -14.44 -22.47 4.63
N ASP A 368 -14.99 -23.47 3.95
CA ASP A 368 -14.86 -24.89 4.30
C ASP A 368 -13.82 -25.63 3.44
N GLU A 369 -13.21 -24.97 2.46
CA GLU A 369 -12.16 -25.55 1.59
C GLU A 369 -10.82 -24.86 1.88
N PRO A 370 -9.71 -25.61 2.01
CA PRO A 370 -8.41 -25.02 2.29
C PRO A 370 -7.90 -24.26 1.07
N SER A 371 -7.51 -23.00 1.26
CA SER A 371 -6.74 -22.26 0.27
C SER A 371 -5.38 -22.92 0.09
N ARG A 372 -4.98 -23.19 -1.16
CA ARG A 372 -3.67 -23.77 -1.49
C ARG A 372 -2.71 -22.71 -1.97
N ALA A 373 -1.49 -22.73 -1.45
CA ALA A 373 -0.46 -21.80 -1.87
C ALA A 373 0.96 -22.38 -1.87
N ILE A 374 1.78 -21.91 -2.82
CA ILE A 374 3.19 -22.26 -2.93
C ILE A 374 4.01 -20.97 -2.92
N LEU A 375 4.92 -20.85 -1.95
CA LEU A 375 5.88 -19.76 -1.84
C LEU A 375 7.14 -20.07 -2.64
N VAL A 376 7.57 -19.16 -3.51
CA VAL A 376 8.75 -19.33 -4.37
C VAL A 376 9.79 -18.26 -4.01
N PRO A 377 10.74 -18.54 -3.10
CA PRO A 377 11.75 -17.57 -2.68
C PRO A 377 12.73 -17.25 -3.81
N ALA A 378 13.19 -16.01 -3.93
CA ALA A 378 14.17 -15.63 -4.96
C ALA A 378 15.62 -15.84 -4.52
N ASN A 379 15.89 -15.89 -3.22
CA ASN A 379 17.22 -16.09 -2.65
C ASN A 379 17.15 -16.77 -1.27
N ARG A 380 18.30 -17.14 -0.70
CA ARG A 380 18.39 -17.85 0.59
C ARG A 380 17.80 -17.09 1.78
N PHE A 381 17.95 -15.76 1.84
CA PHE A 381 17.29 -14.98 2.89
C PHE A 381 15.76 -14.99 2.73
N GLU A 382 15.24 -14.95 1.51
CA GLU A 382 13.81 -15.06 1.26
C GLU A 382 13.24 -16.44 1.65
N VAL A 383 14.05 -17.50 1.67
CA VAL A 383 13.62 -18.79 2.25
C VAL A 383 13.30 -18.65 3.74
N LEU A 384 14.13 -17.91 4.49
CA LEU A 384 13.88 -17.60 5.90
C LEU A 384 12.63 -16.75 6.05
N GLU A 385 12.46 -15.71 5.22
CA GLU A 385 11.24 -14.89 5.22
C GLU A 385 9.98 -15.72 4.91
N CYS A 386 10.03 -16.61 3.93
CA CYS A 386 8.92 -17.50 3.57
C CYS A 386 8.57 -18.46 4.71
N ARG A 387 9.57 -19.03 5.39
CA ARG A 387 9.36 -19.87 6.57
C ARG A 387 8.77 -19.07 7.72
N ALA A 388 9.24 -17.85 7.95
CA ALA A 388 8.70 -16.95 8.98
C ALA A 388 7.24 -16.58 8.68
N ALA A 389 6.92 -16.27 7.42
CA ALA A 389 5.56 -15.95 7.00
C ALA A 389 4.60 -17.16 7.11
N LEU A 390 5.10 -18.37 6.84
CA LEU A 390 4.37 -19.61 7.03
C LEU A 390 4.00 -19.82 8.51
N GLU A 391 4.99 -19.72 9.40
CA GLU A 391 4.78 -19.87 10.85
C GLU A 391 3.85 -18.77 11.40
N ALA A 392 4.06 -17.52 10.98
CA ALA A 392 3.21 -16.39 11.31
C ALA A 392 1.74 -16.63 10.95
N ASN A 393 1.49 -17.19 9.75
CA ASN A 393 0.16 -17.48 9.28
C ASN A 393 -0.52 -18.56 10.13
N TYR A 394 0.19 -19.63 10.51
CA TYR A 394 -0.35 -20.67 11.40
C TYR A 394 -0.63 -20.16 12.81
N LEU A 395 0.17 -19.22 13.30
CA LEU A 395 -0.05 -18.56 14.60
C LEU A 395 -1.14 -17.47 14.53
N GLY A 396 -1.62 -17.12 13.34
CA GLY A 396 -2.55 -16.00 13.14
C GLY A 396 -1.94 -14.64 13.50
N ALA A 397 -0.61 -14.51 13.39
CA ALA A 397 0.09 -13.25 13.64
C ALA A 397 -0.30 -12.20 12.59
N GLN A 398 -0.46 -10.94 13.02
CA GLN A 398 -1.01 -9.87 12.20
C GLN A 398 -0.10 -8.64 12.22
N ASP A 399 0.19 -8.13 11.02
CA ASP A 399 1.15 -7.05 10.76
C ASP A 399 0.47 -5.69 10.52
N THR A 400 -0.70 -5.44 11.12
CA THR A 400 -1.39 -4.15 10.93
C THR A 400 -0.60 -3.04 11.61
N PRO A 401 -0.11 -2.02 10.88
CA PRO A 401 0.56 -0.88 11.52
C PRO A 401 -0.40 -0.15 12.48
N PRO A 402 0.11 0.46 13.55
CA PRO A 402 -0.71 1.26 14.46
C PRO A 402 -1.35 2.44 13.73
N LEU A 403 -2.44 2.98 14.27
CA LEU A 403 -3.00 4.24 13.80
C LEU A 403 -1.99 5.38 13.98
N ILE A 404 -1.99 6.29 13.02
CA ILE A 404 -1.14 7.48 13.02
C ILE A 404 -1.99 8.74 13.16
N GLU A 405 -1.36 9.82 13.64
CA GLU A 405 -2.03 11.11 13.74
C GLU A 405 -2.42 11.67 12.35
N GLY A 406 -3.52 12.42 12.34
CA GLY A 406 -4.10 12.97 11.12
C GLY A 406 -3.19 14.01 10.45
N ALA A 407 -2.95 13.81 9.15
CA ALA A 407 -2.08 14.67 8.35
C ALA A 407 -2.68 16.08 8.13
N LEU A 408 -1.85 17.12 8.30
CA LEU A 408 -2.28 18.52 8.28
C LEU A 408 -2.61 19.05 6.88
N ASP A 409 -1.96 18.53 5.83
CA ASP A 409 -2.29 18.84 4.44
C ASP A 409 -3.66 18.29 4.03
N VAL A 410 -4.02 17.10 4.53
CA VAL A 410 -5.36 16.52 4.36
C VAL A 410 -6.41 17.33 5.12
N LEU A 411 -6.09 17.79 6.33
CA LEU A 411 -6.97 18.67 7.10
C LEU A 411 -7.23 19.99 6.36
N ALA A 412 -6.20 20.62 5.82
CA ALA A 412 -6.33 21.84 5.02
C ALA A 412 -7.26 21.65 3.81
N GLN A 413 -7.11 20.52 3.12
CA GLN A 413 -8.01 20.14 2.03
C GLN A 413 -9.48 20.00 2.50
N HIS A 414 -9.71 19.39 3.65
CA HIS A 414 -11.07 19.24 4.21
C HIS A 414 -11.71 20.57 4.62
N VAL A 415 -10.94 21.47 5.24
CA VAL A 415 -11.39 22.84 5.58
C VAL A 415 -11.79 23.59 4.30
N TRP A 416 -10.98 23.50 3.25
CA TRP A 416 -11.32 24.10 1.95
C TRP A 416 -12.59 23.48 1.35
N GLY A 417 -12.73 22.16 1.39
CA GLY A 417 -13.92 21.45 0.95
C GLY A 417 -15.19 21.86 1.70
N THR A 418 -15.09 22.09 3.01
CA THR A 418 -16.19 22.57 3.85
C THR A 418 -16.68 23.94 3.40
N ALA A 419 -15.75 24.87 3.13
CA ALA A 419 -16.08 26.19 2.59
C ALA A 419 -16.72 26.13 1.19
N CYS A 420 -16.42 25.08 0.40
CA CYS A 420 -17.03 24.85 -0.91
C CYS A 420 -18.51 24.42 -0.81
N ALA A 421 -18.89 23.72 0.26
CA ALA A 421 -20.28 23.36 0.51
C ALA A 421 -21.09 24.56 1.01
N GLY A 422 -20.51 25.39 1.89
CA GLY A 422 -21.18 26.56 2.44
C GLY A 422 -20.35 27.30 3.48
N PRO A 423 -20.87 28.40 4.07
CA PRO A 423 -20.23 29.09 5.18
C PRO A 423 -20.02 28.15 6.37
N PHE A 424 -18.92 28.32 7.11
CA PHE A 424 -18.66 27.56 8.32
C PHE A 424 -18.24 28.45 9.49
N ASP A 425 -18.62 28.03 10.70
CA ASP A 425 -18.10 28.55 11.95
C ASP A 425 -16.84 27.77 12.34
N PRO A 426 -15.73 28.43 12.71
CA PRO A 426 -14.46 27.75 12.97
C PRO A 426 -14.50 26.89 14.24
N VAL A 427 -15.21 27.31 15.29
CA VAL A 427 -15.34 26.54 16.53
C VAL A 427 -16.16 25.27 16.27
N ALA A 428 -17.31 25.41 15.63
CA ALA A 428 -18.15 24.27 15.28
C ALA A 428 -17.43 23.29 14.32
N LEU A 429 -16.61 23.77 13.40
CA LEU A 429 -15.82 22.92 12.51
C LEU A 429 -14.70 22.18 13.27
N HIS A 430 -14.02 22.83 14.23
CA HIS A 430 -13.03 22.17 15.08
C HIS A 430 -13.63 21.06 15.93
N ASP A 431 -14.77 21.33 16.58
CA ASP A 431 -15.51 20.33 17.35
C ASP A 431 -15.95 19.14 16.49
N GLU A 432 -16.35 19.40 15.24
CA GLU A 432 -16.68 18.38 14.26
C GLU A 432 -15.45 17.53 13.89
N ILE A 433 -14.32 18.17 13.58
CA ILE A 433 -13.06 17.50 13.22
C ILE A 433 -12.56 16.62 14.35
N ARG A 434 -12.65 17.04 15.62
CA ARG A 434 -12.22 16.24 16.78
C ARG A 434 -13.05 14.97 17.01
N ARG A 435 -14.17 14.80 16.29
CA ARG A 435 -14.92 13.53 16.29
C ARG A 435 -14.29 12.48 15.37
N ALA A 436 -13.34 12.85 14.52
CA ALA A 436 -12.54 11.93 13.71
C ALA A 436 -11.35 11.43 14.55
N GLU A 437 -11.16 10.11 14.63
CA GLU A 437 -10.11 9.50 15.48
C GLU A 437 -8.71 10.09 15.23
N PRO A 438 -8.24 10.24 13.97
CA PRO A 438 -6.87 10.73 13.74
C PRO A 438 -6.67 12.19 14.18
N TYR A 439 -7.76 12.93 14.39
CA TYR A 439 -7.77 14.35 14.75
C TYR A 439 -8.39 14.62 16.12
N ALA A 440 -8.69 13.58 16.91
CA ALA A 440 -9.39 13.73 18.20
C ALA A 440 -8.64 14.61 19.21
N ARG A 441 -7.31 14.60 19.09
CA ARG A 441 -6.37 15.36 19.92
C ARG A 441 -5.87 16.66 19.26
N LEU A 442 -6.46 17.08 18.14
CA LEU A 442 -6.02 18.26 17.39
C LEU A 442 -6.14 19.55 18.25
N PRO A 443 -5.01 20.23 18.57
CA PRO A 443 -5.04 21.50 19.29
C PRO A 443 -5.76 22.59 18.50
N TRP A 444 -6.39 23.53 19.20
CA TRP A 444 -7.09 24.66 18.59
C TRP A 444 -6.12 25.55 17.79
N GLU A 445 -4.94 25.81 18.33
CA GLU A 445 -3.92 26.66 17.73
C GLU A 445 -3.41 26.09 16.40
N THR A 446 -3.24 24.76 16.33
CA THR A 446 -2.87 24.07 15.08
C THR A 446 -4.01 24.17 14.06
N PHE A 447 -5.26 24.03 14.49
CA PHE A 447 -6.42 24.20 13.61
C PHE A 447 -6.53 25.62 13.06
N GLU A 448 -6.35 26.66 13.89
CA GLU A 448 -6.36 28.05 13.44
C GLU A 448 -5.29 28.32 12.38
N ARG A 449 -4.07 27.80 12.57
CA ARG A 449 -2.99 27.90 11.57
C ARG A 449 -3.35 27.20 10.26
N VAL A 450 -4.10 26.10 10.31
CA VAL A 450 -4.60 25.42 9.11
C VAL A 450 -5.66 26.28 8.41
N VAL A 451 -6.59 26.89 9.16
CA VAL A 451 -7.60 27.81 8.58
C VAL A 451 -6.92 29.02 7.94
N ASP A 452 -5.94 29.63 8.59
CA ASP A 452 -5.17 30.76 8.03
C ASP A 452 -4.38 30.37 6.77
N PHE A 453 -3.77 29.18 6.77
CA PHE A 453 -3.15 28.62 5.58
C PHE A 453 -4.15 28.45 4.43
N VAL A 454 -5.36 27.92 4.69
CA VAL A 454 -6.39 27.80 3.65
C VAL A 454 -6.87 29.18 3.20
N ALA A 455 -6.90 30.15 4.10
CA ALA A 455 -7.33 31.52 3.82
C ALA A 455 -6.37 32.25 2.89
N THR A 456 -5.06 32.15 3.12
CA THR A 456 -4.06 33.03 2.51
C THR A 456 -2.81 32.34 1.96
N GLY A 457 -2.67 31.03 2.19
CA GLY A 457 -1.45 30.28 1.90
C GLY A 457 -0.35 30.42 2.96
N GLY A 458 -0.61 31.11 4.08
CA GLY A 458 0.38 31.43 5.10
C GLY A 458 0.93 32.85 4.98
N TYR A 459 1.69 33.30 5.98
CA TYR A 459 2.19 34.68 6.06
C TYR A 459 3.01 35.08 4.83
N ALA A 460 3.92 34.20 4.39
CA ALA A 460 4.78 34.45 3.24
C ALA A 460 4.01 34.56 1.90
N LEU A 461 2.78 34.04 1.83
CA LEU A 461 1.99 33.95 0.60
C LEU A 461 0.75 34.86 0.58
N ARG A 462 0.48 35.56 1.69
CA ARG A 462 -0.74 36.37 1.90
C ARG A 462 -0.93 37.52 0.90
N SER A 463 0.15 38.04 0.32
CA SER A 463 0.10 39.11 -0.68
C SER A 463 -0.37 38.65 -2.07
N TYR A 464 -0.42 37.34 -2.32
CA TYR A 464 -0.82 36.81 -3.63
C TYR A 464 -2.31 36.43 -3.65
N GLU A 465 -3.11 37.15 -4.44
CA GLU A 465 -4.57 36.92 -4.57
C GLU A 465 -4.96 35.49 -4.94
N ARG A 466 -4.06 34.74 -5.59
CA ARG A 466 -4.29 33.33 -5.96
C ARG A 466 -4.45 32.41 -4.75
N TYR A 467 -3.96 32.80 -3.58
CA TYR A 467 -4.05 32.03 -2.34
C TYR A 467 -5.13 32.53 -1.38
N ALA A 468 -5.80 33.64 -1.69
CA ALA A 468 -6.89 34.20 -0.91
C ALA A 468 -8.21 33.42 -1.09
N ARG A 469 -8.31 32.18 -0.60
CA ARG A 469 -9.43 31.25 -0.93
C ARG A 469 -10.67 31.47 -0.08
N ILE A 470 -10.48 31.69 1.22
CA ILE A 470 -11.56 31.91 2.18
C ILE A 470 -11.29 33.18 2.99
N LYS A 471 -12.36 33.79 3.51
CA LYS A 471 -12.25 34.94 4.42
C LYS A 471 -13.33 34.90 5.49
N PRO A 472 -13.07 35.46 6.69
CA PRO A 472 -14.11 35.69 7.67
C PRO A 472 -15.04 36.81 7.18
N MET A 473 -16.32 36.65 7.47
CA MET A 473 -17.36 37.64 7.19
C MET A 473 -17.75 38.36 8.49
N LYS A 474 -18.55 39.44 8.39
CA LYS A 474 -18.98 40.22 9.56
C LYS A 474 -19.81 39.41 10.58
N ASP A 475 -20.41 38.31 10.13
CA ASP A 475 -21.18 37.36 10.94
C ASP A 475 -20.29 36.33 11.66
N GLY A 476 -18.96 36.43 11.55
CA GLY A 476 -18.00 35.47 12.12
C GLY A 476 -17.82 34.21 11.28
N LEU A 477 -18.65 33.99 10.25
CA LEU A 477 -18.57 32.79 9.41
C LEU A 477 -17.51 32.96 8.32
N TRP A 478 -16.81 31.87 8.02
CA TRP A 478 -15.84 31.81 6.94
C TRP A 478 -16.50 31.38 5.63
N ARG A 479 -16.17 32.08 4.55
CA ARG A 479 -16.75 31.84 3.21
C ARG A 479 -15.69 31.84 2.12
N LEU A 480 -15.96 31.14 1.03
CA LEU A 480 -15.17 31.28 -0.19
C LEU A 480 -15.19 32.72 -0.69
N THR A 481 -14.04 33.22 -1.13
CA THR A 481 -13.90 34.55 -1.71
C THR A 481 -14.42 34.60 -3.15
N HIS A 482 -14.36 33.49 -3.89
CA HIS A 482 -14.81 33.40 -5.29
C HIS A 482 -15.22 31.96 -5.70
N PRO A 483 -16.28 31.77 -6.53
CA PRO A 483 -16.74 30.44 -6.98
C PRO A 483 -15.68 29.59 -7.71
N ARG A 484 -14.68 30.23 -8.32
CA ARG A 484 -13.55 29.56 -8.99
C ARG A 484 -12.83 28.58 -8.07
N PHE A 485 -12.72 28.90 -6.78
CA PHE A 485 -12.03 28.05 -5.80
C PHE A 485 -12.79 26.75 -5.56
N ALA A 486 -14.13 26.75 -5.62
CA ALA A 486 -14.91 25.51 -5.59
C ALA A 486 -14.69 24.65 -6.83
N GLN A 487 -14.49 25.26 -8.01
CA GLN A 487 -14.14 24.53 -9.22
C GLN A 487 -12.73 23.93 -9.13
N GLN A 488 -11.76 24.69 -8.61
CA GLN A 488 -10.39 24.23 -8.40
C GLN A 488 -10.30 23.05 -7.42
N TYR A 489 -11.01 23.15 -6.28
CA TYR A 489 -11.13 22.04 -5.33
C TYR A 489 -11.64 20.77 -6.01
N ARG A 490 -12.74 20.87 -6.78
CA ARG A 490 -13.35 19.72 -7.46
C ARG A 490 -12.43 19.03 -8.47
N LEU A 491 -11.48 19.75 -9.07
CA LEU A 491 -10.54 19.21 -10.05
C LEU A 491 -9.33 18.52 -9.41
N ASN A 492 -8.99 18.87 -8.17
CA ASN A 492 -7.72 18.48 -7.55
C ASN A 492 -7.88 17.67 -6.25
N VAL A 493 -9.09 17.53 -5.71
CA VAL A 493 -9.31 16.82 -4.44
C VAL A 493 -8.85 15.35 -4.48
N GLY A 494 -8.15 14.93 -3.43
CA GLY A 494 -7.66 13.58 -3.21
C GLY A 494 -6.36 13.57 -2.41
N THR A 495 -5.90 12.38 -2.06
CA THR A 495 -4.61 12.20 -1.35
C THR A 495 -3.64 11.27 -2.08
N ILE A 496 -4.09 10.66 -3.20
CA ILE A 496 -3.24 9.84 -4.06
C ILE A 496 -2.43 10.75 -4.97
N ILE A 497 -1.12 10.81 -4.73
CA ILE A 497 -0.17 11.50 -5.60
C ILE A 497 0.61 10.44 -6.38
N GLU A 498 0.22 10.24 -7.63
CA GLU A 498 0.93 9.34 -8.55
C GLU A 498 2.22 9.99 -9.06
N ALA A 499 3.25 9.16 -9.26
CA ALA A 499 4.42 9.57 -10.04
C ALA A 499 3.97 10.03 -11.44
N PRO A 500 4.66 11.00 -12.08
CA PRO A 500 4.36 11.37 -13.46
C PRO A 500 4.50 10.15 -14.36
N MET A 501 3.47 9.88 -15.18
CA MET A 501 3.43 8.76 -16.10
C MET A 501 3.19 9.26 -17.52
N LEU A 502 3.87 8.68 -18.51
CA LEU A 502 3.64 8.92 -19.92
C LEU A 502 2.92 7.73 -20.58
N ASN A 503 2.01 8.01 -21.51
CA ASN A 503 1.35 6.96 -22.28
C ASN A 503 2.35 6.33 -23.26
N VAL A 504 2.47 5.01 -23.28
CA VAL A 504 3.31 4.28 -24.23
C VAL A 504 2.50 3.89 -25.45
N ARG A 505 2.93 4.34 -26.63
CA ARG A 505 2.23 4.09 -27.91
C ARG A 505 3.10 3.43 -28.95
N MET A 506 2.55 2.37 -29.55
CA MET A 506 3.15 1.65 -30.67
C MET A 506 3.05 2.45 -31.96
N VAL A 507 4.18 2.72 -32.60
CA VAL A 507 4.27 3.31 -33.93
C VAL A 507 5.03 2.39 -34.89
N ARG A 508 4.76 2.55 -36.19
CA ARG A 508 5.65 1.99 -37.22
C ARG A 508 6.91 2.84 -37.26
N SER A 509 8.08 2.18 -37.34
CA SER A 509 9.38 2.84 -37.43
C SER A 509 9.35 4.03 -38.41
N GLY A 510 9.71 5.23 -37.94
CA GLY A 510 9.72 6.46 -38.73
C GLY A 510 8.39 7.21 -38.91
N ARG A 511 7.27 6.78 -38.31
CA ARG A 511 5.99 7.54 -38.31
C ARG A 511 5.55 7.90 -36.89
N SER A 512 4.98 9.09 -36.70
CA SER A 512 4.69 9.66 -35.38
C SER A 512 3.19 9.80 -35.04
N ALA A 513 2.29 9.09 -35.75
CA ALA A 513 0.85 9.22 -35.50
C ALA A 513 0.08 7.91 -35.71
N GLY A 514 -0.93 7.66 -34.86
CA GLY A 514 -1.96 6.63 -35.06
C GLY A 514 -1.72 5.25 -34.41
N GLY A 515 -1.09 5.21 -33.23
CA GLY A 515 -0.63 3.98 -32.57
C GLY A 515 -1.53 3.36 -31.48
N MET A 516 -1.50 2.03 -31.35
CA MET A 516 -2.12 1.30 -30.22
C MET A 516 -1.44 1.70 -28.90
N SER A 517 -2.24 2.04 -27.89
CA SER A 517 -1.76 2.27 -26.52
C SER A 517 -1.42 0.95 -25.85
N LEU A 518 -0.23 0.86 -25.24
CA LEU A 518 0.20 -0.30 -24.45
C LEU A 518 -0.07 -0.11 -22.95
N GLY A 519 -0.18 1.15 -22.50
CA GLY A 519 -0.29 1.48 -21.09
C GLY A 519 0.50 2.73 -20.73
N LYS A 520 0.96 2.81 -19.49
CA LYS A 520 1.67 3.95 -18.92
C LYS A 520 2.94 3.54 -18.19
N ILE A 521 4.02 4.29 -18.36
CA ILE A 521 5.31 4.12 -17.66
C ILE A 521 5.71 5.42 -16.96
N GLU A 522 6.47 5.33 -15.86
CA GLU A 522 7.00 6.48 -15.12
C GLU A 522 7.93 7.33 -15.99
N GLU A 523 7.72 8.65 -15.96
CA GLU A 523 8.50 9.63 -16.72
C GLU A 523 10.00 9.51 -16.41
N ASP A 524 10.36 9.37 -15.13
CA ASP A 524 11.73 9.24 -14.64
C ASP A 524 12.51 8.10 -15.33
N PHE A 525 11.88 6.94 -15.58
CA PHE A 525 12.54 5.84 -16.30
C PHE A 525 12.81 6.21 -17.76
N LEU A 526 11.82 6.79 -18.43
CA LEU A 526 11.88 7.15 -19.85
C LEU A 526 12.89 8.27 -20.11
N GLU A 527 13.05 9.20 -19.18
CA GLU A 527 14.09 10.25 -19.26
C GLU A 527 15.52 9.68 -19.24
N THR A 528 15.70 8.44 -18.76
CA THR A 528 17.01 7.77 -18.82
C THR A 528 17.31 7.05 -20.13
N LEU A 529 16.36 7.05 -21.08
CA LEU A 529 16.48 6.36 -22.37
C LEU A 529 16.92 7.31 -23.49
N THR A 530 17.73 6.78 -24.40
CA THR A 530 18.07 7.44 -25.67
C THR A 530 17.32 6.76 -26.83
N PRO A 531 16.83 7.50 -27.85
CA PRO A 531 16.19 6.88 -29.01
C PRO A 531 17.04 5.75 -29.60
N GLY A 532 16.44 4.58 -29.77
CA GLY A 532 17.12 3.33 -30.14
C GLY A 532 17.27 2.32 -28.99
N ASP A 533 17.25 2.77 -27.72
CA ASP A 533 17.25 1.89 -26.56
C ASP A 533 16.03 0.95 -26.59
N THR A 534 16.20 -0.30 -26.16
CA THR A 534 15.08 -1.26 -26.04
C THR A 534 14.72 -1.50 -24.59
N PHE A 535 13.43 -1.74 -24.32
CA PHE A 535 12.95 -2.08 -22.98
C PHE A 535 11.75 -3.03 -23.02
N LEU A 536 11.52 -3.74 -21.91
CA LEU A 536 10.43 -4.72 -21.75
C LEU A 536 9.18 -4.03 -21.19
N PHE A 537 8.06 -4.16 -21.90
CA PHE A 537 6.77 -3.67 -21.43
C PHE A 537 5.60 -4.37 -22.12
N ALA A 538 4.53 -4.63 -21.37
CA ALA A 538 3.33 -5.34 -21.82
C ALA A 538 3.67 -6.70 -22.49
N GLY A 539 4.63 -7.42 -21.91
CA GLY A 539 5.13 -8.70 -22.40
C GLY A 539 5.92 -8.63 -23.70
N ARG A 540 6.38 -7.44 -24.12
CA ARG A 540 7.05 -7.22 -25.42
C ARG A 540 8.34 -6.44 -25.28
N ILE A 541 9.27 -6.73 -26.17
CA ILE A 541 10.48 -5.94 -26.35
C ILE A 541 10.20 -4.83 -27.36
N ILE A 542 10.31 -3.60 -26.89
CA ILE A 542 9.97 -2.42 -27.67
C ILE A 542 11.16 -1.45 -27.70
N ARG A 543 11.36 -0.80 -28.85
CA ARG A 543 12.39 0.21 -29.09
C ARG A 543 11.84 1.59 -28.80
N PHE A 544 12.53 2.36 -27.99
CA PHE A 544 12.22 3.76 -27.71
C PHE A 544 12.52 4.65 -28.91
N GLU A 545 11.51 5.36 -29.43
CA GLU A 545 11.66 6.30 -30.57
C GLU A 545 11.76 7.75 -30.09
N GLY A 546 11.26 8.05 -28.90
CA GLY A 546 11.30 9.37 -28.27
C GLY A 546 10.00 9.75 -27.56
N ILE A 547 10.06 10.85 -26.82
CA ILE A 547 8.92 11.46 -26.14
C ILE A 547 8.46 12.68 -26.94
N ARG A 548 7.17 12.82 -27.20
CA ARG A 548 6.58 14.08 -27.68
C ARG A 548 5.31 14.37 -26.90
N GLU A 549 5.17 15.60 -26.45
CA GLU A 549 4.08 16.06 -25.60
C GLU A 549 3.98 15.26 -24.28
N SER A 550 3.00 14.35 -24.16
CA SER A 550 2.79 13.48 -23.01
C SER A 550 2.74 12.00 -23.39
N GLU A 551 3.36 11.66 -24.53
CA GLU A 551 3.38 10.30 -25.06
C GLU A 551 4.81 9.85 -25.38
N CYS A 552 5.09 8.59 -25.03
CA CYS A 552 6.29 7.86 -25.36
C CYS A 552 6.01 6.98 -26.58
N TYR A 553 6.70 7.25 -27.69
CA TYR A 553 6.56 6.52 -28.92
C TYR A 553 7.55 5.37 -28.97
N VAL A 554 7.06 4.18 -29.33
CA VAL A 554 7.84 2.95 -29.35
C VAL A 554 7.54 2.12 -30.59
N SER A 555 8.49 1.33 -31.08
CA SER A 555 8.29 0.36 -32.15
C SER A 555 8.66 -1.05 -31.70
N ASN A 556 8.25 -2.09 -32.44
CA ASN A 556 8.68 -3.45 -32.12
C ASN A 556 10.19 -3.59 -32.37
N ALA A 557 10.90 -4.24 -31.45
CA ALA A 557 12.32 -4.52 -31.60
C ALA A 557 12.58 -6.02 -31.47
N PRO A 558 13.36 -6.64 -32.38
CA PRO A 558 14.00 -7.91 -32.10
C PRO A 558 15.16 -7.69 -31.13
N GLY A 559 15.33 -8.57 -30.16
CA GLY A 559 16.44 -8.50 -29.21
C GLY A 559 16.22 -9.43 -28.02
N SER A 560 17.30 -9.85 -27.37
CA SER A 560 17.27 -10.69 -26.17
C SER A 560 17.53 -9.91 -24.87
N ASP A 561 18.11 -8.70 -24.97
CA ASP A 561 18.57 -7.93 -23.81
C ASP A 561 17.93 -6.52 -23.70
N PRO A 562 16.63 -6.43 -23.34
CA PRO A 562 15.95 -5.16 -23.13
C PRO A 562 16.21 -4.59 -21.72
N ARG A 563 16.19 -3.26 -21.57
CA ARG A 563 16.12 -2.62 -20.25
C ARG A 563 14.80 -2.93 -19.54
N ILE A 564 14.83 -3.01 -18.22
CA ILE A 564 13.64 -3.25 -17.40
C ILE A 564 13.20 -1.92 -16.78
N PRO A 565 11.94 -1.49 -16.99
CA PRO A 565 11.40 -0.30 -16.33
C PRO A 565 11.47 -0.43 -14.81
N TYR A 566 12.15 0.52 -14.15
CA TYR A 566 12.05 0.66 -12.71
C TYR A 566 10.82 1.51 -12.37
N TYR A 567 10.16 1.17 -11.27
CA TYR A 567 8.99 1.90 -10.77
C TYR A 567 9.30 2.36 -9.35
N GLY A 568 9.11 3.64 -9.07
CA GLY A 568 9.29 4.24 -7.75
C GLY A 568 8.20 3.85 -6.75
N GLY A 569 7.25 3.00 -7.14
CA GLY A 569 6.30 2.36 -6.23
C GLY A 569 7.06 1.52 -5.19
N SER A 570 6.78 1.80 -3.92
CA SER A 570 7.42 1.23 -2.74
C SER A 570 7.67 -0.29 -2.86
N LYS A 571 8.95 -0.69 -2.85
CA LYS A 571 9.31 -2.03 -2.38
C LYS A 571 8.86 -2.11 -0.93
N PHE A 572 7.97 -3.04 -0.62
CA PHE A 572 7.52 -3.21 0.76
C PHE A 572 8.67 -3.79 1.58
N PRO A 573 9.06 -3.13 2.68
CA PRO A 573 10.04 -3.74 3.57
C PRO A 573 9.41 -4.97 4.23
N LEU A 574 10.26 -5.88 4.69
CA LEU A 574 9.89 -6.95 5.61
C LEU A 574 9.13 -6.36 6.81
N SER A 575 7.99 -6.91 7.23
CA SER A 575 7.29 -6.41 8.43
C SER A 575 8.16 -6.56 9.69
N THR A 576 7.93 -5.72 10.71
CA THR A 576 8.69 -5.77 11.97
C THR A 576 8.58 -7.13 12.65
N TYR A 577 7.41 -7.75 12.60
CA TYR A 577 7.21 -9.10 13.13
C TYR A 577 8.04 -10.15 12.38
N LEU A 578 7.96 -10.17 11.05
CA LEU A 578 8.73 -11.13 10.24
C LEU A 578 10.24 -10.90 10.37
N ALA A 579 10.69 -9.65 10.50
CA ALA A 579 12.09 -9.35 10.80
C ALA A 579 12.53 -9.95 12.14
N GLY A 580 11.68 -9.85 13.17
CA GLY A 580 11.89 -10.51 14.46
C GLY A 580 12.00 -12.03 14.34
N GLU A 581 11.09 -12.66 13.58
CA GLU A 581 11.10 -14.11 13.36
C GLU A 581 12.31 -14.59 12.56
N VAL A 582 12.73 -13.87 11.52
CA VAL A 582 13.96 -14.18 10.78
C VAL A 582 15.17 -14.12 11.70
N ARG A 583 15.29 -13.08 12.55
CA ARG A 583 16.37 -13.00 13.55
C ARG A 583 16.30 -14.16 14.55
N ALA A 584 15.11 -14.55 14.99
CA ALA A 584 14.93 -15.69 15.89
C ALA A 584 15.31 -17.03 15.24
N MET A 585 15.10 -17.19 13.92
CA MET A 585 15.57 -18.36 13.17
C MET A 585 17.09 -18.39 13.03
N LEU A 586 17.71 -17.24 12.73
CA LEU A 586 19.16 -17.14 12.63
C LEU A 586 19.85 -17.46 13.97
N ALA A 587 19.24 -17.05 15.08
CA ALA A 587 19.76 -17.25 16.43
C ALA A 587 19.63 -18.69 16.96
N ASP A 588 18.75 -19.53 16.38
CA ASP A 588 18.45 -20.88 16.88
C ASP A 588 18.74 -21.98 15.83
N PRO A 589 19.89 -22.68 15.93
CA PRO A 589 20.24 -23.81 15.06
C PRO A 589 19.22 -24.95 15.04
N TYR A 590 18.39 -25.11 16.08
CA TYR A 590 17.38 -26.16 16.10
C TYR A 590 16.29 -25.92 15.04
N ARG A 591 15.94 -24.65 14.78
CA ARG A 591 14.95 -24.26 13.76
C ARG A 591 15.43 -24.54 12.34
N TRP A 592 16.75 -24.67 12.10
CA TRP A 592 17.27 -24.93 10.75
C TRP A 592 16.94 -26.32 10.21
N LYS A 593 16.50 -27.24 11.07
CA LYS A 593 16.01 -28.56 10.67
C LYS A 593 14.80 -28.49 9.75
N ALA A 594 14.00 -27.42 9.87
CA ALA A 594 12.86 -27.15 9.00
C ALA A 594 13.25 -26.43 7.70
N LEU A 595 14.51 -26.00 7.53
CA LEU A 595 14.97 -25.33 6.32
C LEU A 595 15.48 -26.34 5.28
N PRO A 596 15.40 -26.02 3.97
CA PRO A 596 16.05 -26.79 2.92
C PRO A 596 17.55 -26.98 3.19
N ASN A 597 18.11 -28.13 2.82
CA ASN A 597 19.51 -28.48 3.11
C ASN A 597 20.49 -27.40 2.64
N GLN A 598 20.31 -26.85 1.44
CA GLN A 598 21.16 -25.80 0.88
C GLN A 598 21.22 -24.52 1.75
N VAL A 599 20.12 -24.18 2.43
CA VAL A 599 20.06 -23.01 3.35
C VAL A 599 20.67 -23.36 4.70
N ARG A 600 20.48 -24.59 5.19
CA ARG A 600 21.13 -25.06 6.41
C ARG A 600 22.65 -25.09 6.26
N GLU A 601 23.14 -25.59 5.14
CA GLU A 601 24.57 -25.60 4.80
C GLU A 601 25.13 -24.19 4.74
N TRP A 602 24.40 -23.24 4.13
CA TRP A 602 24.78 -21.83 4.10
C TRP A 602 24.91 -21.20 5.49
N LEU A 603 23.95 -21.45 6.39
CA LEU A 603 24.01 -20.95 7.77
C LEU A 603 25.12 -21.62 8.58
N SER A 604 25.36 -22.90 8.34
CA SER A 604 26.46 -23.63 8.98
C SER A 604 27.82 -23.09 8.54
N LEU A 605 27.97 -22.79 7.24
CA LEU A 605 29.17 -22.16 6.70
C LEU A 605 29.39 -20.76 7.30
N GLN A 606 28.32 -19.98 7.47
CA GLN A 606 28.43 -18.68 8.17
C GLN A 606 28.95 -18.86 9.59
N GLN A 607 28.46 -19.88 10.32
CA GLN A 607 28.89 -20.16 11.69
C GLN A 607 30.35 -20.66 11.76
N GLU A 608 30.86 -21.25 10.70
CA GLU A 608 32.26 -21.66 10.59
C GLU A 608 33.18 -20.48 10.29
N LYS A 609 32.79 -19.59 9.37
CA LYS A 609 33.60 -18.45 8.91
C LYS A 609 33.53 -17.22 9.81
N SER A 610 32.44 -17.08 10.56
CA SER A 610 32.13 -15.91 11.38
C SER A 610 31.12 -16.35 12.45
N ARG A 611 30.10 -15.53 12.71
CA ARG A 611 29.06 -15.75 13.70
C ARG A 611 27.68 -15.57 13.07
N LEU A 612 26.65 -16.06 13.77
CA LEU A 612 25.25 -15.70 13.54
C LEU A 612 24.76 -14.78 14.67
N PRO A 613 24.07 -13.68 14.35
CA PRO A 613 23.58 -12.74 15.37
C PRO A 613 22.51 -13.38 16.25
N ARG A 614 22.52 -13.08 17.55
CA ARG A 614 21.35 -13.32 18.41
C ARG A 614 20.21 -12.35 18.06
N GLN A 615 19.01 -12.65 18.56
CA GLN A 615 17.80 -11.88 18.25
C GLN A 615 17.91 -10.37 18.54
N ASP A 616 18.59 -10.01 19.63
CA ASP A 616 18.76 -8.62 20.08
C ASP A 616 20.10 -8.01 19.67
N GLU A 617 21.00 -8.79 19.06
CA GLU A 617 22.31 -8.31 18.64
C GLU A 617 22.26 -7.58 17.29
N LEU A 618 23.17 -6.63 17.09
CA LEU A 618 23.59 -6.20 15.77
C LEU A 618 25.00 -6.74 15.53
N MET A 619 25.10 -7.70 14.61
CA MET A 619 26.39 -8.18 14.15
C MET A 619 26.94 -7.25 13.09
N ILE A 620 28.21 -6.88 13.25
CA ILE A 620 28.99 -6.04 12.35
C ILE A 620 30.21 -6.84 11.92
N GLU A 621 30.40 -7.02 10.62
CA GLU A 621 31.57 -7.67 10.06
C GLU A 621 32.43 -6.64 9.33
N THR A 622 33.75 -6.73 9.49
CA THR A 622 34.69 -5.91 8.72
C THR A 622 35.74 -6.76 8.03
N PHE A 623 36.01 -6.48 6.76
CA PHE A 623 37.04 -7.16 5.97
C PHE A 623 37.60 -6.23 4.90
N GLN A 624 38.75 -6.60 4.34
CA GLN A 624 39.36 -5.89 3.22
C GLN A 624 39.09 -6.63 1.92
N ARG A 625 38.77 -5.89 0.85
CA ARG A 625 38.72 -6.45 -0.51
C ARG A 625 39.38 -5.47 -1.48
N GLY A 626 40.50 -5.91 -2.07
CA GLY A 626 41.36 -5.03 -2.86
C GLY A 626 41.88 -3.84 -2.03
N THR A 627 41.68 -2.63 -2.52
CA THR A 627 42.12 -1.38 -1.86
C THR A 627 41.08 -0.75 -0.94
N ARG A 628 39.95 -1.43 -0.69
CA ARG A 628 38.83 -0.91 0.10
C ARG A 628 38.57 -1.77 1.32
N HIS A 629 38.10 -1.13 2.38
CA HIS A 629 37.66 -1.78 3.60
C HIS A 629 36.15 -1.69 3.71
N PHE A 630 35.52 -2.79 4.12
CA PHE A 630 34.08 -2.94 4.17
C PHE A 630 33.63 -3.12 5.61
N MET A 631 32.45 -2.59 5.91
CA MET A 631 31.69 -2.83 7.14
C MET A 631 30.28 -3.28 6.74
N VAL A 632 29.86 -4.45 7.18
CA VAL A 632 28.52 -5.01 6.94
C VAL A 632 27.78 -5.15 8.26
N ALA A 633 26.61 -4.51 8.38
CA ALA A 633 25.75 -4.55 9.56
C ALA A 633 24.44 -5.29 9.26
N TYR A 634 24.14 -6.35 10.01
CA TYR A 634 22.98 -7.25 9.78
C TYR A 634 21.77 -6.88 10.65
N ALA A 635 21.01 -5.87 10.21
CA ALA A 635 19.94 -5.26 11.01
C ALA A 635 18.53 -5.85 10.79
N PHE A 636 18.21 -6.31 9.57
CA PHE A 636 16.90 -6.87 9.18
C PHE A 636 15.69 -5.93 9.26
N GLU A 637 15.90 -4.62 9.32
CA GLU A 637 14.83 -3.62 9.42
C GLU A 637 14.33 -3.09 8.08
N GLY A 638 14.69 -3.75 6.98
CA GLY A 638 14.25 -3.37 5.66
C GLY A 638 15.07 -2.25 5.04
N ARG A 639 15.02 -2.19 3.70
CA ARG A 639 15.86 -1.30 2.90
C ARG A 639 15.76 0.19 3.27
N LEU A 640 14.57 0.70 3.59
CA LEU A 640 14.37 2.12 3.90
C LEU A 640 15.04 2.54 5.22
N ALA A 641 14.93 1.70 6.26
CA ALA A 641 15.60 1.94 7.53
C ALA A 641 17.13 1.86 7.36
N HIS A 642 17.61 0.83 6.65
CA HIS A 642 19.04 0.66 6.37
C HIS A 642 19.61 1.77 5.48
N GLN A 643 18.84 2.25 4.51
CA GLN A 643 19.24 3.38 3.67
C GLN A 643 19.39 4.64 4.52
N THR A 644 18.44 4.92 5.41
CA THR A 644 18.52 6.03 6.36
C THR A 644 19.75 5.89 7.27
N LEU A 645 19.96 4.71 7.85
CA LEU A 645 21.11 4.40 8.69
C LEU A 645 22.44 4.59 7.94
N GLY A 646 22.56 4.09 6.70
CA GLY A 646 23.76 4.24 5.87
C GLY A 646 24.12 5.69 5.60
N MET A 647 23.12 6.55 5.40
CA MET A 647 23.33 7.99 5.22
C MET A 647 23.85 8.67 6.49
N LEU A 648 23.32 8.32 7.66
CA LEU A 648 23.77 8.87 8.94
C LEU A 648 25.15 8.34 9.34
N LEU A 649 25.37 7.03 9.22
CA LEU A 649 26.65 6.39 9.54
C LEU A 649 27.79 6.89 8.66
N THR A 650 27.57 7.07 7.35
CA THR A 650 28.61 7.63 6.49
C THR A 650 29.02 9.05 6.90
N ARG A 651 28.11 9.88 7.42
CA ARG A 651 28.49 11.19 7.96
C ARG A 651 29.31 11.08 9.25
N ARG A 652 28.92 10.20 10.17
CA ARG A 652 29.67 9.97 11.41
C ARG A 652 31.07 9.44 11.12
N LEU A 653 31.17 8.46 10.22
CA LEU A 653 32.44 7.89 9.76
C LEU A 653 33.32 8.95 9.07
N ASP A 654 32.73 9.85 8.27
CA ASP A 654 33.48 10.94 7.64
C ASP A 654 34.03 11.93 8.69
N ARG A 655 33.20 12.33 9.67
CA ARG A 655 33.64 13.18 10.81
C ARG A 655 34.73 12.50 11.65
N ALA A 656 34.68 11.19 11.79
CA ALA A 656 35.68 10.38 12.47
C ALA A 656 36.94 10.10 11.60
N GLY A 657 37.03 10.65 10.39
CA GLY A 657 38.21 10.51 9.53
C GLY A 657 38.33 9.18 8.79
N ALA A 658 37.26 8.36 8.78
CA ALA A 658 37.26 7.04 8.16
C ALA A 658 37.15 7.05 6.63
N LYS A 659 36.86 8.21 6.01
CA LYS A 659 36.79 8.41 4.56
C LYS A 659 35.86 7.40 3.86
N PRO A 660 34.56 7.36 4.21
CA PRO A 660 33.61 6.49 3.53
C PRO A 660 33.42 6.92 2.08
N LEU A 661 33.38 5.94 1.18
CA LEU A 661 33.23 6.17 -0.26
C LEU A 661 31.79 5.94 -0.73
N GLY A 662 31.01 5.17 0.02
CA GLY A 662 29.61 4.89 -0.28
C GLY A 662 29.04 3.78 0.59
N PHE A 663 27.74 3.54 0.40
CA PHE A 663 27.02 2.47 1.07
C PHE A 663 25.98 1.84 0.13
N VAL A 664 25.53 0.64 0.47
CA VAL A 664 24.38 -0.01 -0.15
C VAL A 664 23.51 -0.67 0.93
N ALA A 665 22.19 -0.62 0.74
CA ALA A 665 21.21 -1.12 1.69
C ALA A 665 20.31 -2.17 1.03
N SER A 666 20.19 -3.33 1.67
CA SER A 666 19.22 -4.38 1.34
C SER A 666 18.14 -4.47 2.42
N ASP A 667 17.20 -5.41 2.30
CA ASP A 667 16.21 -5.66 3.37
C ASP A 667 16.84 -6.25 4.64
N TYR A 668 18.02 -6.85 4.52
CA TYR A 668 18.65 -7.64 5.58
C TYR A 668 19.86 -6.94 6.19
N ALA A 669 20.65 -6.25 5.37
CA ALA A 669 21.93 -5.69 5.78
C ALA A 669 22.22 -4.32 5.16
N LEU A 670 23.13 -3.60 5.81
CA LEU A 670 23.75 -2.37 5.34
C LEU A 670 25.25 -2.64 5.13
N CYS A 671 25.77 -2.32 3.95
CA CYS A 671 27.21 -2.36 3.68
C CYS A 671 27.74 -0.95 3.44
N ILE A 672 28.81 -0.57 4.14
CA ILE A 672 29.57 0.67 3.94
C ILE A 672 30.98 0.30 3.51
N TRP A 673 31.57 1.02 2.55
CA TRP A 673 32.97 0.84 2.19
C TRP A 673 33.75 2.15 2.25
N ALA A 674 35.00 2.05 2.66
CA ALA A 674 35.87 3.17 3.00
C ALA A 674 37.31 2.93 2.52
N LEU A 675 38.12 4.00 2.54
CA LEU A 675 39.56 3.91 2.30
C LEU A 675 40.35 3.51 3.55
N SER A 676 39.87 3.88 4.74
CA SER A 676 40.52 3.54 6.01
C SER A 676 40.09 2.15 6.49
N ASP A 677 40.99 1.45 7.21
CA ASP A 677 40.69 0.15 7.83
C ASP A 677 39.75 0.30 9.03
N LEU A 678 38.44 0.16 8.77
CA LEU A 678 37.40 0.25 9.79
C LEU A 678 37.58 -0.81 10.89
N GLY A 679 38.00 -2.02 10.54
CA GLY A 679 38.19 -3.11 11.50
C GLY A 679 39.31 -2.80 12.48
N ALA A 680 40.42 -2.21 12.00
CA ALA A 680 41.49 -1.73 12.86
C ALA A 680 41.06 -0.52 13.71
N ALA A 681 40.33 0.45 13.13
CA ALA A 681 39.85 1.62 13.84
C ALA A 681 38.94 1.27 15.02
N PHE A 682 38.05 0.27 14.86
CA PHE A 682 37.21 -0.24 15.94
C PHE A 682 38.03 -0.97 17.00
N ALA A 683 38.94 -1.86 16.59
CA ALA A 683 39.77 -2.63 17.52
C ALA A 683 40.71 -1.75 18.36
N ASN A 684 41.20 -0.65 17.78
CA ASN A 684 42.07 0.32 18.46
C ASN A 684 41.30 1.34 19.32
N GLY A 685 39.96 1.36 19.25
CA GLY A 685 39.13 2.36 19.93
C GLY A 685 39.23 3.77 19.33
N GLU A 686 39.71 3.90 18.08
CA GLU A 686 39.73 5.18 17.35
C GLU A 686 38.32 5.62 16.96
N ILE A 687 37.43 4.65 16.73
CA ILE A 687 36.00 4.85 16.51
C ILE A 687 35.26 3.88 17.44
N ASP A 688 34.51 4.42 18.39
CA ASP A 688 33.66 3.59 19.24
C ASP A 688 32.37 3.19 18.49
N LEU A 689 32.06 1.89 18.51
CA LEU A 689 30.86 1.36 17.87
C LEU A 689 29.59 1.78 18.60
N ALA A 690 29.62 1.92 19.93
CA ALA A 690 28.44 2.36 20.68
C ALA A 690 28.08 3.81 20.32
N ASP A 691 29.07 4.71 20.30
CA ASP A 691 28.88 6.09 19.83
C ASP A 691 28.47 6.16 18.35
N LEU A 692 29.04 5.31 17.50
CA LEU A 692 28.71 5.28 16.06
C LEU A 692 27.23 4.94 15.82
N PHE A 693 26.65 4.04 16.63
CA PHE A 693 25.27 3.57 16.54
C PHE A 693 24.34 4.15 17.63
N ASP A 694 24.70 5.23 18.32
CA ASP A 694 23.82 5.81 19.33
C ASP A 694 22.55 6.43 18.70
N GLU A 695 21.46 6.41 19.47
CA GLU A 695 20.14 6.90 19.04
C GLU A 695 20.12 8.40 18.76
N ASP A 696 21.07 9.16 19.32
CA ASP A 696 21.22 10.61 19.12
C ASP A 696 21.34 11.03 17.64
N MET A 697 21.72 10.11 16.73
CA MET A 697 21.74 10.35 15.28
C MET A 697 20.37 10.71 14.69
N LEU A 698 19.29 10.32 15.36
CA LEU A 698 17.92 10.62 14.94
C LEU A 698 17.47 12.03 15.33
N GLY A 699 18.27 12.76 16.11
CA GLY A 699 18.07 14.18 16.41
C GLY A 699 18.70 15.07 15.34
N ASP A 700 19.65 15.90 15.76
CA ASP A 700 20.23 16.97 14.95
C ASP A 700 20.89 16.48 13.65
N ASP A 701 21.50 15.28 13.66
CA ASP A 701 22.14 14.70 12.46
C ASP A 701 21.13 14.41 11.34
N LEU A 702 19.96 13.85 11.70
CA LEU A 702 18.87 13.59 10.78
C LEU A 702 18.25 14.88 10.26
N ASP A 703 18.01 15.86 11.14
CA ASP A 703 17.45 17.16 10.75
C ASP A 703 18.38 17.93 9.82
N ALA A 704 19.67 17.97 10.12
CA ALA A 704 20.69 18.57 9.26
C ALA A 704 20.76 17.88 7.89
N TRP A 705 20.67 16.56 7.86
CA TRP A 705 20.65 15.81 6.61
C TRP A 705 19.38 16.05 5.79
N LEU A 706 18.21 15.99 6.42
CA LEU A 706 16.92 16.26 5.78
C LEU A 706 16.91 17.65 5.15
N ALA A 707 17.50 18.63 5.83
CA ALA A 707 17.62 20.00 5.35
C ALA A 707 18.46 20.15 4.07
N GLU A 708 19.42 19.26 3.83
CA GLU A 708 20.29 19.27 2.64
C GLU A 708 19.79 18.31 1.55
N SER A 709 18.94 17.36 1.90
CA SER A 709 18.43 16.32 1.01
C SER A 709 17.32 16.83 0.07
N TRP A 710 17.35 16.36 -1.18
CA TRP A 710 16.27 16.57 -2.15
C TRP A 710 14.94 15.90 -1.71
N LEU A 711 14.99 15.03 -0.70
CA LEU A 711 13.85 14.29 -0.16
C LEU A 711 12.72 15.18 0.37
N LEU A 712 13.07 16.25 1.10
CA LEU A 712 12.06 17.17 1.63
C LEU A 712 11.34 17.92 0.51
N LYS A 713 12.03 18.30 -0.58
CA LYS A 713 11.39 18.93 -1.74
C LYS A 713 10.40 17.99 -2.42
N ARG A 714 10.79 16.71 -2.60
CA ARG A 714 9.90 15.67 -3.13
C ARG A 714 8.66 15.46 -2.25
N THR A 715 8.84 15.39 -0.94
CA THR A 715 7.75 15.19 0.02
C THR A 715 6.84 16.43 0.09
N PHE A 716 7.44 17.62 0.09
CA PHE A 716 6.70 18.89 0.08
C PHE A 716 5.81 19.01 -1.14
N ARG A 717 6.26 18.52 -2.31
CA ARG A 717 5.43 18.49 -3.52
C ARG A 717 4.13 17.73 -3.30
N ALA A 718 4.16 16.58 -2.61
CA ALA A 718 2.95 15.83 -2.29
C ALA A 718 2.03 16.64 -1.35
N CYS A 719 2.56 17.15 -0.25
CA CYS A 719 1.82 18.00 0.70
C CYS A 719 1.20 19.25 0.03
N ALA A 720 1.94 19.91 -0.86
CA ALA A 720 1.50 21.08 -1.60
C ALA A 720 0.38 20.77 -2.60
N LEU A 721 0.38 19.59 -3.21
CA LEU A 721 -0.71 19.14 -4.09
C LEU A 721 -1.96 18.77 -3.28
N ILE A 722 -1.80 17.99 -2.20
CA ILE A 722 -2.92 17.52 -1.35
C ILE A 722 -3.65 18.68 -0.68
N SER A 723 -2.90 19.61 -0.07
CA SER A 723 -3.44 20.84 0.53
C SER A 723 -4.03 21.82 -0.48
N GLY A 724 -3.85 21.56 -1.78
CA GLY A 724 -4.24 22.45 -2.87
C GLY A 724 -3.37 23.68 -3.01
N LEU A 725 -2.25 23.84 -2.29
CA LEU A 725 -1.32 24.97 -2.46
C LEU A 725 -0.89 25.12 -3.93
N ILE A 726 -0.60 23.99 -4.57
CA ILE A 726 -0.30 23.92 -5.99
C ILE A 726 -1.38 23.09 -6.69
N GLU A 727 -1.97 23.67 -7.74
CA GLU A 727 -2.93 22.99 -8.60
C GLU A 727 -2.22 22.24 -9.72
N LYS A 728 -2.58 20.96 -9.91
CA LYS A 728 -2.17 20.16 -11.07
C LYS A 728 -3.11 20.39 -12.25
N ARG A 729 -4.42 20.45 -11.99
CA ARG A 729 -5.47 20.55 -13.02
C ARG A 729 -6.18 21.90 -12.96
N GLN A 730 -6.34 22.51 -14.13
CA GLN A 730 -7.09 23.73 -14.37
C GLN A 730 -8.12 23.49 -15.49
N PRO A 731 -9.17 24.31 -15.60
CA PRO A 731 -10.13 24.20 -16.70
C PRO A 731 -9.42 24.22 -18.07
N GLY A 732 -9.48 23.09 -18.79
CA GLY A 732 -8.89 22.92 -20.12
C GLY A 732 -7.36 22.79 -20.16
N LYS A 733 -6.64 22.76 -19.02
CA LYS A 733 -5.17 22.65 -18.96
C LYS A 733 -4.73 21.78 -17.78
N GLU A 734 -3.73 20.92 -17.98
CA GLU A 734 -3.08 20.16 -16.91
C GLU A 734 -1.59 20.49 -16.91
N LYS A 735 -1.02 20.80 -15.74
CA LYS A 735 0.42 21.10 -15.62
C LYS A 735 1.22 19.81 -15.79
N THR A 736 2.35 19.89 -16.49
CA THR A 736 3.29 18.77 -16.61
C THR A 736 3.99 18.50 -15.28
N GLY A 737 4.55 17.30 -15.09
CA GLY A 737 5.31 16.95 -13.88
C GLY A 737 6.45 17.94 -13.60
N ARG A 738 7.14 18.38 -14.65
CA ARG A 738 8.18 19.41 -14.59
C ARG A 738 7.65 20.77 -14.13
N GLN A 739 6.52 21.24 -14.66
CA GLN A 739 5.92 22.52 -14.24
C GLN A 739 5.48 22.50 -12.77
N VAL A 740 4.93 21.38 -12.31
CA VAL A 740 4.58 21.20 -10.90
C VAL A 740 5.84 21.25 -10.03
N THR A 741 6.89 20.52 -10.42
CA THR A 741 8.19 20.47 -9.72
C THR A 741 8.80 21.86 -9.52
N VAL A 742 8.94 22.63 -10.61
CA VAL A 742 9.52 23.98 -10.54
C VAL A 742 8.71 24.89 -9.61
N SER A 743 7.38 24.78 -9.67
CA SER A 743 6.51 25.59 -8.81
C SER A 743 6.65 25.22 -7.33
N THR A 744 6.71 23.92 -7.02
CA THR A 744 6.81 23.46 -5.63
C THR A 744 8.17 23.74 -5.01
N ASP A 745 9.25 23.61 -5.78
CA ASP A 745 10.60 23.84 -5.27
C ASP A 745 10.82 25.32 -4.92
N LEU A 746 10.32 26.24 -5.77
CA LEU A 746 10.36 27.67 -5.49
C LEU A 746 9.60 28.03 -4.21
N VAL A 747 8.38 27.49 -4.05
CA VAL A 747 7.55 27.77 -2.87
C VAL A 747 8.19 27.17 -1.61
N TYR A 748 8.74 25.95 -1.70
CA TYR A 748 9.47 25.34 -0.59
C TYR A 748 10.65 26.22 -0.13
N ASP A 749 11.47 26.70 -1.08
CA ASP A 749 12.63 27.53 -0.75
C ASP A 749 12.22 28.88 -0.14
N VAL A 750 11.10 29.48 -0.58
CA VAL A 750 10.52 30.69 0.03
C VAL A 750 10.04 30.43 1.45
N LEU A 751 9.22 29.39 1.66
CA LEU A 751 8.69 29.06 2.99
C LEU A 751 9.81 28.74 3.97
N ARG A 752 10.80 27.93 3.54
CA ARG A 752 11.94 27.58 4.40
C ARG A 752 12.73 28.82 4.86
N ARG A 753 12.88 29.83 4.02
CA ARG A 753 13.63 31.05 4.35
C ARG A 753 12.84 32.06 5.17
N HIS A 754 11.53 32.18 4.92
CA HIS A 754 10.71 33.27 5.45
C HIS A 754 9.68 32.84 6.51
N GLU A 755 9.32 31.55 6.57
CA GLU A 755 8.31 31.00 7.48
C GLU A 755 8.64 29.52 7.81
N PRO A 756 9.76 29.24 8.50
CA PRO A 756 10.27 27.87 8.71
C PRO A 756 9.36 26.96 9.56
N ASP A 757 8.43 27.56 10.30
CA ASP A 757 7.41 26.90 11.09
C ASP A 757 6.11 26.64 10.30
N HIS A 758 6.00 27.06 9.03
CA HIS A 758 4.80 26.93 8.20
C HIS A 758 4.17 25.52 8.24
N ILE A 759 2.83 25.45 8.28
CA ILE A 759 2.06 24.21 8.50
C ILE A 759 2.43 23.09 7.51
N LEU A 760 2.68 23.43 6.24
CA LEU A 760 3.09 22.46 5.23
C LEU A 760 4.52 21.97 5.37
N LEU A 761 5.44 22.77 5.95
CA LEU A 761 6.78 22.27 6.28
C LEU A 761 6.70 21.28 7.44
N GLN A 762 5.83 21.52 8.42
CA GLN A 762 5.53 20.56 9.50
C GLN A 762 4.95 19.25 8.92
N ALA A 763 3.93 19.35 8.06
CA ALA A 763 3.37 18.19 7.37
C ALA A 763 4.43 17.44 6.54
N THR A 764 5.32 18.16 5.86
CA THR A 764 6.40 17.58 5.06
C THR A 764 7.38 16.77 5.91
N ARG A 765 7.77 17.30 7.09
CA ARG A 765 8.67 16.57 8.00
C ARG A 765 8.01 15.29 8.53
N ALA A 766 6.73 15.37 8.93
CA ALA A 766 5.96 14.21 9.39
C ALA A 766 5.82 13.12 8.29
N ASP A 767 5.53 13.53 7.05
CA ASP A 767 5.48 12.63 5.89
C ASP A 767 6.85 12.01 5.56
N ALA A 768 7.92 12.80 5.61
CA ALA A 768 9.25 12.32 5.28
C ALA A 768 9.73 11.26 6.28
N ALA A 769 9.44 11.47 7.57
CA ALA A 769 9.78 10.56 8.66
C ALA A 769 9.02 9.22 8.63
N THR A 770 7.86 9.17 7.96
CA THR A 770 6.98 7.99 7.91
C THR A 770 7.00 7.28 6.55
N GLY A 771 7.18 8.01 5.46
CA GLY A 771 6.99 7.49 4.10
C GLY A 771 8.28 7.13 3.36
N LEU A 772 9.28 8.01 3.41
CA LEU A 772 10.53 7.85 2.64
C LEU A 772 11.72 7.45 3.52
N LEU A 773 11.63 7.77 4.80
CA LEU A 773 12.46 7.24 5.86
C LEU A 773 11.58 6.36 6.74
N ASP A 774 12.14 5.30 7.32
CA ASP A 774 11.48 4.55 8.38
C ASP A 774 12.14 4.88 9.72
N VAL A 775 12.00 6.15 10.13
CA VAL A 775 12.69 6.70 11.33
C VAL A 775 12.24 5.98 12.59
N ARG A 776 10.94 5.66 12.69
CA ARG A 776 10.40 4.93 13.83
C ARG A 776 11.05 3.56 13.96
N ARG A 777 11.09 2.78 12.87
CA ARG A 777 11.70 1.45 12.89
C ARG A 777 13.20 1.51 13.13
N LEU A 778 13.88 2.50 12.55
CA LEU A 778 15.28 2.75 12.85
C LEU A 778 15.49 3.06 14.34
N GLY A 779 14.65 3.90 14.95
CA GLY A 779 14.72 4.18 16.38
C GLY A 779 14.45 2.94 17.25
N GLU A 780 13.47 2.11 16.89
CA GLU A 780 13.21 0.82 17.56
C GLU A 780 14.42 -0.12 17.46
N MET A 781 15.08 -0.15 16.31
CA MET A 781 16.30 -0.91 16.09
C MET A 781 17.46 -0.41 16.95
N LEU A 782 17.74 0.90 16.95
CA LEU A 782 18.83 1.50 17.73
C LEU A 782 18.62 1.24 19.23
N LYS A 783 17.38 1.29 19.71
CA LYS A 783 17.02 0.89 21.09
C LYS A 783 17.29 -0.57 21.37
N ARG A 784 16.90 -1.47 20.45
CA ARG A 784 17.11 -2.92 20.59
C ARG A 784 18.59 -3.28 20.72
N ILE A 785 19.44 -2.65 19.91
CA ILE A 785 20.85 -3.03 19.80
C ILE A 785 21.75 -2.34 20.84
N LYS A 786 21.20 -1.43 21.65
CA LYS A 786 21.97 -0.68 22.65
C LYS A 786 22.59 -1.63 23.68
N GLY A 787 23.92 -1.67 23.72
CA GLY A 787 24.68 -2.62 24.56
C GLY A 787 24.78 -4.04 23.99
N HIS A 788 24.30 -4.27 22.76
CA HIS A 788 24.26 -5.57 22.08
C HIS A 788 24.93 -5.53 20.69
N LEU A 789 25.97 -4.70 20.55
CA LEU A 789 26.80 -4.65 19.34
C LEU A 789 27.86 -5.76 19.39
N VAL A 790 28.01 -6.50 18.30
CA VAL A 790 29.04 -7.54 18.14
C VAL A 790 29.82 -7.24 16.87
N HIS A 791 31.15 -7.19 16.98
CA HIS A 791 32.04 -6.93 15.85
C HIS A 791 32.96 -8.11 15.59
N GLU A 792 33.00 -8.58 14.34
CA GLU A 792 33.90 -9.62 13.86
C GLU A 792 34.80 -9.04 12.75
N ARG A 793 36.12 -9.15 12.92
CA ARG A 793 37.10 -8.78 11.90
C ARG A 793 37.51 -10.03 11.13
N LEU A 794 37.21 -10.04 9.83
CA LEU A 794 37.42 -11.20 8.97
C LEU A 794 38.53 -10.94 7.96
N GLU A 795 39.28 -11.98 7.62
CA GLU A 795 40.26 -11.95 6.54
C GLU A 795 39.59 -12.00 5.16
N HIS A 796 38.43 -12.66 5.09
CA HIS A 796 37.68 -12.92 3.85
C HIS A 796 36.19 -12.60 4.02
N ILE A 797 35.48 -12.60 2.89
CA ILE A 797 34.04 -12.35 2.83
C ILE A 797 33.29 -13.48 3.54
N SER A 798 32.27 -13.15 4.34
CA SER A 798 31.40 -14.14 4.97
C SER A 798 30.24 -14.55 4.05
N PRO A 799 29.65 -15.74 4.27
CA PRO A 799 28.46 -16.15 3.51
C PRO A 799 27.26 -15.21 3.59
N LEU A 800 27.06 -14.51 4.72
CA LEU A 800 25.99 -13.52 4.87
C LEU A 800 26.30 -12.17 4.20
N ALA A 801 27.58 -11.82 4.02
CA ALA A 801 27.98 -10.54 3.42
C ALA A 801 27.79 -10.53 1.90
N LEU A 802 27.93 -11.70 1.26
CA LEU A 802 27.91 -11.84 -0.20
C LEU A 802 26.66 -11.22 -0.86
N PRO A 803 25.42 -11.42 -0.36
CA PRO A 803 24.24 -10.87 -1.02
C PRO A 803 24.18 -9.34 -1.07
N VAL A 804 24.63 -8.65 -0.02
CA VAL A 804 24.65 -7.18 -0.01
C VAL A 804 25.80 -6.61 -0.83
N LEU A 805 26.93 -7.33 -0.92
CA LEU A 805 28.06 -6.95 -1.78
C LEU A 805 27.70 -7.02 -3.28
N LEU A 806 26.90 -8.02 -3.69
CA LEU A 806 26.40 -8.14 -5.06
C LEU A 806 25.46 -7.00 -5.49
N GLU A 807 24.95 -6.19 -4.54
CA GLU A 807 24.20 -4.98 -4.86
C GLU A 807 25.11 -3.76 -5.15
N ILE A 808 26.40 -3.82 -4.79
CA ILE A 808 27.33 -2.71 -5.01
C ILE A 808 27.54 -2.50 -6.51
N GLY A 809 27.22 -1.29 -6.99
CA GLY A 809 27.37 -0.93 -8.40
C GLY A 809 26.13 -1.16 -9.27
N ARG A 810 25.08 -1.84 -8.76
CA ARG A 810 23.79 -1.98 -9.47
C ARG A 810 23.13 -0.64 -9.79
N GLU A 811 23.37 0.40 -8.99
CA GLU A 811 22.80 1.73 -9.25
C GLU A 811 23.46 2.48 -10.42
N ARG A 812 24.59 1.99 -10.98
CA ARG A 812 25.32 2.68 -12.05
C ARG A 812 25.39 1.97 -13.40
N VAL A 813 25.05 0.68 -13.53
CA VAL A 813 25.20 -0.05 -14.80
C VAL A 813 23.94 -0.86 -15.13
N LYS A 814 23.45 -0.70 -16.37
CA LYS A 814 22.09 -1.05 -16.85
C LYS A 814 22.13 -2.15 -17.94
N GLY A 815 21.32 -3.21 -17.80
CA GLY A 815 21.01 -4.21 -18.87
C GLY A 815 20.89 -5.65 -18.34
N ALA A 816 20.21 -6.57 -19.03
CA ALA A 816 20.00 -7.97 -18.62
C ALA A 816 21.21 -8.91 -18.90
N ALA A 817 22.28 -8.44 -19.55
CA ALA A 817 23.62 -9.01 -19.39
C ALA A 817 24.08 -9.05 -17.91
N GLU A 818 23.39 -8.32 -17.03
CA GLU A 818 23.52 -8.34 -15.58
C GLU A 818 23.33 -9.73 -14.96
N ASP A 819 22.35 -10.55 -15.36
CA ASP A 819 22.13 -11.82 -14.65
C ASP A 819 23.24 -12.84 -14.90
N ALA A 820 23.80 -12.87 -16.12
CA ALA A 820 24.93 -13.73 -16.45
C ALA A 820 26.24 -13.20 -15.84
N LEU A 821 26.44 -11.88 -15.84
CA LEU A 821 27.58 -11.24 -15.19
C LEU A 821 27.51 -11.37 -13.66
N LEU A 822 26.30 -11.28 -13.09
CA LEU A 822 26.03 -11.48 -11.67
C LEU A 822 26.22 -12.93 -11.30
N ALA A 823 25.70 -13.89 -12.08
CA ALA A 823 25.97 -15.30 -11.84
C ALA A 823 27.48 -15.57 -11.86
N ALA A 824 28.23 -15.00 -12.82
CA ALA A 824 29.68 -15.12 -12.87
C ALA A 824 30.40 -14.43 -11.68
N THR A 825 29.94 -13.23 -11.28
CA THR A 825 30.49 -12.49 -10.12
C THR A 825 30.14 -13.20 -8.80
N GLU A 826 28.94 -13.77 -8.72
CA GLU A 826 28.45 -14.57 -7.59
C GLU A 826 29.25 -15.87 -7.50
N GLU A 827 29.52 -16.56 -8.61
CA GLU A 827 30.40 -17.73 -8.66
C GLU A 827 31.81 -17.39 -8.18
N GLU A 828 32.43 -16.31 -8.69
CA GLU A 828 33.76 -15.86 -8.25
C GLU A 828 33.80 -15.54 -6.74
N LEU A 829 32.78 -14.84 -6.24
CA LEU A 829 32.66 -14.52 -4.81
C LEU A 829 32.38 -15.76 -3.95
N ILE A 830 31.59 -16.70 -4.45
CA ILE A 830 31.33 -17.97 -3.76
C ILE A 830 32.64 -18.78 -3.69
N GLU A 831 33.42 -18.83 -4.76
CA GLU A 831 34.74 -19.46 -4.74
C GLU A 831 35.66 -18.81 -3.69
N GLU A 832 35.68 -17.48 -3.58
CA GLU A 832 36.42 -16.75 -2.54
C GLU A 832 35.97 -17.14 -1.12
N VAL A 833 34.66 -17.26 -0.89
CA VAL A 833 34.06 -17.69 0.40
C VAL A 833 34.34 -19.16 0.71
N MET A 834 34.43 -20.02 -0.31
CA MET A 834 34.66 -21.47 -0.14
C MET A 834 36.15 -21.84 -0.05
N GLN A 835 37.05 -21.00 -0.57
CA GLN A 835 38.51 -21.20 -0.54
C GLN A 835 39.18 -20.57 0.70
N SER A 836 38.54 -19.56 1.30
CA SER A 836 38.81 -19.11 2.68
C SER A 836 38.29 -20.11 3.68
#